data_AF-A0A1Y3Y7X9-F1
#
_entry.id   AF-A0A1Y3Y7X9-F1
#
_cell.length_a   1.000
_cell.length_b   1.000
_cell.length_c   1.000
_cell.angle_alpha   90.00
_cell.angle_beta   90.00
_cell.angle_gamma   90.00
#
_symmetry.space_group_name_H-M   'P 1'
#
loop_
_entity.id
_entity.type
_entity.pdbx_description
1 polymer ?
#
loop_
_entity_poly.entity_id
_entity_poly.type
_entity_poly.pdbx_seq_one_letter_code
_entity_poly.pdbx_strand_id
1 'polypeptide(L)'
;MKNYLDHNDKVKYVDGLLSHSQEWQWFIDLLIKSFDIHEINSWDDYEKISHSVRDIFNYFIQISKISDKTWVFSQNEFYEIWEIARYYLSIQTFDACSSKIKSSLAKVMLFCVWLTKLGNLSCNSDTSYIYDIRILNQKNYFQLINLDPYLSNEDAIFAYAEKIHIFGFNEPLKCLRDNLSAIEHPCDEHFFDKNEEKILNYNALSFQSVITEPYSSWQELYLLDMLKVNLKDNKLQPMFSSGNVTVPDMSLWEEKVLYQMKEYFHHESANFLIDTILYIVHNIPLPKEIIKLHLTLLVNALEVDKDTFSICTSSSYKIISILFKGKSFKGFEQEPTFRKLIEIIQRITDVDFIIRLKNDLYPICKTQKLLIDEFYKSKYKRIINVSNITELDTYLKDHDNPVLINTEHLLIVQAKFNEYISSENGVIISTLFYRYMIFLFNVNDKNQIVDKRWTHSEMIRIQRLWQNDYYMSQAQNMQTFSYSQQISPEIITKFNEQALLNPIFFALQCIPCSKEKLIELMQCTSQYPIIHLVNRITLSPIFPIGEVKIHLERHDIDNVLSEMIQNILETNGYKFLNILPISSYLLDIHERYKQHTFTAVSFFNREKDLYGIIQKETDIKLLPFSQTLTLGMLTQLFPILEIKIREFSTLFGVFPFKKKLENFMQYSDPSSLLREVLLKVYNEQGSFENVPDLLFVYNIMYNSNSLNVRNECIHGRDYLSGSSLKFAMSATLFALYMIIFRINTIKENVSDILELPQ
;
A
#
# COMPACT_ATOMS: atom_id res chain seq x y z
N MET A 1 -5.46 8.10 30.88
CA MET A 1 -6.29 7.46 29.83
C MET A 1 -5.47 7.34 28.55
N LYS A 2 -6.00 6.72 27.50
CA LYS A 2 -5.24 6.46 26.25
C LYS A 2 -5.21 7.66 25.29
N ASN A 3 -6.28 8.46 25.25
CA ASN A 3 -6.46 9.58 24.29
C ASN A 3 -6.34 9.15 22.82
N TYR A 4 -6.73 7.91 22.51
CA TYR A 4 -6.86 7.39 21.14
C TYR A 4 -7.89 6.25 21.10
N LEU A 5 -8.40 5.95 19.91
CA LEU A 5 -9.28 4.80 19.65
C LEU A 5 -8.52 3.65 18.98
N ASP A 6 -8.77 2.42 19.41
CA ASP A 6 -8.24 1.22 18.77
C ASP A 6 -8.87 1.05 17.36
N HIS A 7 -8.21 0.30 16.45
CA HIS A 7 -8.65 0.17 15.05
C HIS A 7 -10.08 -0.34 14.91
N ASN A 8 -10.44 -1.37 15.68
CA ASN A 8 -11.78 -1.97 15.61
C ASN A 8 -12.87 -0.97 16.03
N ASP A 9 -12.58 -0.07 16.97
CA ASP A 9 -13.52 0.97 17.38
C ASP A 9 -13.72 2.00 16.27
N LYS A 10 -12.63 2.40 15.59
CA LYS A 10 -12.69 3.29 14.42
C LYS A 10 -13.47 2.66 13.27
N VAL A 11 -13.25 1.37 12.98
CA VAL A 11 -14.00 0.63 11.96
C VAL A 11 -15.49 0.60 12.29
N LYS A 12 -15.86 0.25 13.53
CA LYS A 12 -17.26 0.22 13.97
C LYS A 12 -17.91 1.60 13.89
N TYR A 13 -17.17 2.66 14.21
CA TYR A 13 -17.62 4.04 14.04
C TYR A 13 -17.88 4.38 12.57
N VAL A 14 -16.94 4.11 11.66
CA VAL A 14 -17.12 4.40 10.22
C VAL A 14 -18.25 3.55 9.61
N ASP A 15 -18.33 2.26 9.94
CA ASP A 15 -19.43 1.38 9.51
C ASP A 15 -20.79 1.91 10.01
N GLY A 16 -20.84 2.41 11.25
CA GLY A 16 -22.02 3.07 11.81
C GLY A 16 -22.41 4.34 11.06
N LEU A 17 -21.42 5.14 10.62
CA LEU A 17 -21.67 6.35 9.83
C LEU A 17 -22.26 6.00 8.46
N LEU A 18 -21.63 5.06 7.74
CA LEU A 18 -22.04 4.65 6.40
C LEU A 18 -23.43 4.00 6.41
N SER A 19 -23.74 3.21 7.43
CA SER A 19 -25.06 2.60 7.63
C SER A 19 -26.12 3.56 8.18
N HIS A 20 -25.79 4.83 8.42
CA HIS A 20 -26.68 5.83 9.02
C HIS A 20 -27.30 5.33 10.34
N SER A 21 -26.48 4.68 11.17
CA SER A 21 -26.89 4.13 12.46
C SER A 21 -27.58 5.18 13.32
N GLN A 22 -28.63 4.74 14.02
CA GLN A 22 -29.37 5.56 14.99
C GLN A 22 -29.05 5.17 16.44
N GLU A 23 -27.96 4.46 16.67
CA GLU A 23 -27.54 3.98 18.00
C GLU A 23 -26.05 4.28 18.23
N TRP A 24 -25.77 5.35 18.96
CA TRP A 24 -24.41 5.89 19.20
C TRP A 24 -24.01 5.93 20.67
N GLN A 25 -24.90 5.57 21.61
CA GLN A 25 -24.60 5.57 23.04
C GLN A 25 -23.34 4.76 23.37
N TRP A 26 -23.16 3.60 22.72
CA TRP A 26 -21.96 2.77 22.89
C TRP A 26 -20.66 3.50 22.55
N PHE A 27 -20.69 4.40 21.56
CA PHE A 27 -19.50 5.15 21.13
C PHE A 27 -19.24 6.34 22.04
N ILE A 28 -20.30 7.01 22.52
CA ILE A 28 -20.20 8.07 23.52
C ILE A 28 -19.60 7.53 24.81
N ASP A 29 -20.09 6.38 25.31
CA ASP A 29 -19.55 5.72 26.50
C ASP A 29 -18.07 5.32 26.31
N LEU A 30 -17.71 4.89 25.10
CA LEU A 30 -16.33 4.57 24.74
C LEU A 30 -15.43 5.80 24.74
N LEU A 31 -15.88 6.93 24.18
CA LEU A 31 -15.13 8.19 24.17
C LEU A 31 -14.86 8.66 25.60
N ILE A 32 -15.88 8.67 26.46
CA ILE A 32 -15.77 9.05 27.88
C ILE A 32 -14.76 8.16 28.62
N LYS A 33 -14.72 6.87 28.30
CA LYS A 33 -13.75 5.94 28.90
C LYS A 33 -12.32 6.12 28.38
N SER A 34 -12.16 6.55 27.14
CA SER A 34 -10.88 6.51 26.41
C SER A 34 -10.12 7.82 26.43
N PHE A 35 -10.82 8.95 26.51
CA PHE A 35 -10.26 10.30 26.45
C PHE A 35 -10.33 11.01 27.79
N ASP A 36 -9.18 11.56 28.20
CA ASP A 36 -9.05 12.39 29.40
C ASP A 36 -9.44 13.83 29.07
N ILE A 37 -10.69 14.16 29.37
CA ILE A 37 -11.25 15.51 29.22
C ILE A 37 -11.65 16.00 30.60
N HIS A 38 -11.15 17.17 30.96
CA HIS A 38 -11.35 17.77 32.27
C HIS A 38 -11.37 19.29 32.16
N GLU A 39 -11.81 19.94 33.24
CA GLU A 39 -11.86 21.40 33.34
C GLU A 39 -10.46 22.03 33.21
N ILE A 40 -10.39 23.19 32.55
CA ILE A 40 -9.15 23.93 32.33
C ILE A 40 -9.06 25.17 33.22
N ASN A 41 -7.84 25.53 33.61
CA ASN A 41 -7.57 26.75 34.39
C ASN A 41 -6.72 27.78 33.64
N SER A 42 -6.11 27.40 32.51
CA SER A 42 -5.30 28.29 31.68
C SER A 42 -5.44 28.00 30.18
N TRP A 43 -5.02 28.96 29.35
CA TRP A 43 -4.93 28.80 27.90
C TRP A 43 -3.93 27.70 27.50
N ASP A 44 -2.79 27.61 28.19
CA ASP A 44 -1.79 26.55 27.97
C ASP A 44 -2.37 25.16 28.29
N ASP A 45 -3.21 25.04 29.34
CA ASP A 45 -3.93 23.79 29.62
C ASP A 45 -4.89 23.42 28.48
N TYR A 46 -5.59 24.42 27.91
CA TYR A 46 -6.46 24.21 26.76
C TYR A 46 -5.69 23.71 25.55
N GLU A 47 -4.57 24.34 25.19
CA GLU A 47 -3.74 23.94 24.05
C GLU A 47 -3.27 22.49 24.17
N LYS A 48 -2.85 22.06 25.37
CA LYS A 48 -2.40 20.68 25.63
C LYS A 48 -3.49 19.63 25.40
N ILE A 49 -4.74 19.92 25.74
CA ILE A 49 -5.86 18.97 25.55
C ILE A 49 -6.64 19.19 24.25
N SER A 50 -6.36 20.27 23.53
CA SER A 50 -7.12 20.72 22.35
C SER A 50 -7.22 19.65 21.26
N HIS A 51 -6.17 18.86 21.03
CA HIS A 51 -6.20 17.77 20.05
C HIS A 51 -7.27 16.72 20.38
N SER A 52 -7.29 16.24 21.63
CA SER A 52 -8.30 15.28 22.10
C SER A 52 -9.72 15.84 22.00
N VAL A 53 -9.89 17.10 22.40
CA VAL A 53 -11.19 17.80 22.34
C VAL A 53 -11.68 17.93 20.89
N ARG A 54 -10.78 18.28 19.96
CA ARG A 54 -11.09 18.42 18.54
C ARG A 54 -11.45 17.09 17.88
N ASP A 55 -10.80 16.00 18.27
CA ASP A 55 -11.15 14.66 17.78
C ASP A 55 -12.57 14.27 18.20
N ILE A 56 -12.91 14.43 19.49
CA ILE A 56 -14.25 14.18 20.03
C ILE A 56 -15.28 15.05 19.32
N PHE A 57 -14.99 16.33 19.17
CA PHE A 57 -15.85 17.27 18.47
C PHE A 57 -16.12 16.86 17.02
N ASN A 58 -15.09 16.45 16.28
CA ASN A 58 -15.26 15.95 14.92
C ASN A 58 -16.16 14.71 14.89
N TYR A 59 -15.97 13.76 15.80
CA TYR A 59 -16.86 12.60 15.89
C TYR A 59 -18.31 12.99 16.14
N PHE A 60 -18.55 13.93 17.05
CA PHE A 60 -19.89 14.42 17.36
C PHE A 60 -20.53 15.19 16.19
N ILE A 61 -19.76 15.94 15.42
CA ILE A 61 -20.23 16.54 14.17
C ILE A 61 -20.73 15.44 13.22
N GLN A 62 -19.96 14.40 12.94
CA GLN A 62 -20.37 13.39 11.96
C GLN A 62 -21.59 12.61 12.45
N ILE A 63 -21.66 12.27 13.74
CA ILE A 63 -22.84 11.59 14.31
C ILE A 63 -24.08 12.50 14.21
N SER A 64 -23.96 13.78 14.55
CA SER A 64 -25.06 14.75 14.48
C SER A 64 -25.56 15.00 13.05
N LYS A 65 -24.77 14.72 12.01
CA LYS A 65 -25.21 14.84 10.61
C LYS A 65 -26.19 13.74 10.19
N ILE A 66 -26.16 12.58 10.87
CA ILE A 66 -26.91 11.38 10.47
C ILE A 66 -27.91 10.92 11.52
N SER A 67 -27.89 11.49 12.73
CA SER A 67 -28.78 11.12 13.82
C SER A 67 -29.32 12.33 14.57
N ASP A 68 -30.64 12.34 14.75
CA ASP A 68 -31.36 13.40 15.47
C ASP A 68 -31.65 13.04 16.95
N LYS A 69 -31.15 11.88 17.41
CA LYS A 69 -31.40 11.42 18.78
C LYS A 69 -30.60 12.20 19.82
N THR A 70 -31.15 12.27 21.02
CA THR A 70 -30.47 12.75 22.22
C THR A 70 -29.78 11.61 22.95
N TRP A 71 -28.59 11.88 23.49
CA TRP A 71 -27.76 10.89 24.15
C TRP A 71 -27.57 11.19 25.62
N VAL A 72 -27.24 10.16 26.40
CA VAL A 72 -26.91 10.30 27.82
C VAL A 72 -25.40 10.44 27.97
N PHE A 73 -24.97 11.44 28.73
CA PHE A 73 -23.56 11.69 29.01
C PHE A 73 -23.32 11.57 30.50
N SER A 74 -22.33 10.77 30.90
CA SER A 74 -21.92 10.63 32.31
C SER A 74 -20.95 11.72 32.76
N GLN A 75 -20.38 12.48 31.83
CA GLN A 75 -19.51 13.64 32.07
C GLN A 75 -20.07 14.86 31.33
N ASN A 76 -20.10 16.02 32.01
CA ASN A 76 -20.73 17.23 31.50
C ASN A 76 -19.94 17.83 30.32
N GLU A 77 -18.61 17.73 30.35
CA GLU A 77 -17.72 18.28 29.33
C GLU A 77 -18.02 17.66 27.96
N PHE A 78 -18.27 16.34 27.89
CA PHE A 78 -18.66 15.67 26.64
C PHE A 78 -20.03 16.11 26.14
N TYR A 79 -21.00 16.29 27.05
CA TYR A 79 -22.32 16.83 26.69
C TYR A 79 -22.20 18.25 26.10
N GLU A 80 -21.37 19.09 26.71
CA GLU A 80 -21.15 20.45 26.25
C GLU A 80 -20.45 20.48 24.88
N ILE A 81 -19.44 19.64 24.65
CA ILE A 81 -18.79 19.47 23.33
C ILE A 81 -19.81 19.00 22.27
N TRP A 82 -20.74 18.12 22.64
CA TRP A 82 -21.84 17.68 21.75
C TRP A 82 -22.78 18.84 21.39
N GLU A 83 -23.16 19.68 22.34
CA GLU A 83 -23.98 20.86 22.08
C GLU A 83 -23.25 21.88 21.17
N ILE A 84 -21.93 22.04 21.33
CA ILE A 84 -21.10 22.85 20.43
C ILE A 84 -21.08 22.27 19.01
N ALA A 85 -21.02 20.94 18.84
CA ALA A 85 -21.12 20.29 17.53
C ALA A 85 -22.45 20.56 16.83
N ARG A 86 -23.55 20.54 17.58
CA ARG A 86 -24.88 20.89 17.06
C ARG A 86 -24.97 22.37 16.67
N TYR A 87 -24.34 23.26 17.43
CA TYR A 87 -24.21 24.67 17.05
C TYR A 87 -23.40 24.84 15.77
N TYR A 88 -22.28 24.12 15.62
CA TYR A 88 -21.47 24.14 14.40
C TYR A 88 -22.31 23.82 13.17
N LEU A 89 -23.11 22.75 13.24
CA LEU A 89 -24.04 22.33 12.19
C LEU A 89 -25.29 23.20 12.02
N SER A 90 -25.42 24.31 12.76
CA SER A 90 -26.57 25.21 12.72
C SER A 90 -27.90 24.55 13.14
N ILE A 91 -27.83 23.46 13.92
CA ILE A 91 -29.01 22.78 14.50
C ILE A 91 -29.60 23.63 15.66
N GLN A 92 -28.77 24.46 16.29
CA GLN A 92 -29.18 25.42 17.32
C GLN A 92 -28.48 26.77 17.16
N THR A 93 -29.05 27.82 17.75
CA THR A 93 -28.47 29.16 17.77
C THR A 93 -27.33 29.27 18.78
N PHE A 94 -26.50 30.32 18.63
CA PHE A 94 -25.41 30.60 19.57
C PHE A 94 -25.93 30.77 21.00
N ASP A 95 -26.99 31.57 21.21
CA ASP A 95 -27.57 31.80 22.54
C ASP A 95 -28.11 30.51 23.18
N ALA A 96 -28.79 29.67 22.40
CA ALA A 96 -29.30 28.39 22.87
C ALA A 96 -28.16 27.46 23.29
N CYS A 97 -27.07 27.41 22.51
CA CYS A 97 -25.87 26.66 22.87
C CYS A 97 -25.21 27.24 24.11
N SER A 98 -24.88 28.54 24.09
CA SER A 98 -24.18 29.24 25.17
C SER A 98 -24.89 29.10 26.53
N SER A 99 -26.22 29.07 26.56
CA SER A 99 -26.98 28.87 27.81
C SER A 99 -26.76 27.51 28.49
N LYS A 100 -26.30 26.50 27.74
CA LYS A 100 -26.03 25.14 28.23
C LYS A 100 -24.58 24.94 28.65
N ILE A 101 -23.67 25.84 28.24
CA ILE A 101 -22.23 25.75 28.49
C ILE A 101 -21.89 26.42 29.84
N LYS A 102 -21.22 25.67 30.71
CA LYS A 102 -20.81 26.05 32.06
C LYS A 102 -19.30 25.92 32.25
N SER A 103 -18.70 24.82 31.78
CA SER A 103 -17.26 24.58 31.97
C SER A 103 -16.41 25.63 31.26
N SER A 104 -15.24 25.96 31.84
CA SER A 104 -14.26 26.85 31.19
C SER A 104 -13.76 26.24 29.88
N LEU A 105 -13.57 24.92 29.84
CA LEU A 105 -13.20 24.18 28.64
C LEU A 105 -14.18 24.44 27.49
N ALA A 106 -15.46 24.16 27.74
CA ALA A 106 -16.48 24.29 26.71
C ALA A 106 -16.73 25.75 26.32
N LYS A 107 -16.55 26.71 27.25
CA LYS A 107 -16.65 28.14 26.91
C LYS A 107 -15.57 28.56 25.92
N VAL A 108 -14.31 28.20 26.16
CA VAL A 108 -13.20 28.46 25.23
C VAL A 108 -13.46 27.78 23.90
N MET A 109 -13.87 26.51 23.93
CA MET A 109 -14.14 25.78 22.71
C MET A 109 -15.28 26.39 21.89
N LEU A 110 -16.39 26.79 22.52
CA LEU A 110 -17.49 27.47 21.83
C LEU A 110 -17.02 28.79 21.20
N PHE A 111 -16.15 29.54 21.89
CA PHE A 111 -15.54 30.74 21.35
C PHE A 111 -14.73 30.45 20.08
N CYS A 112 -13.81 29.48 20.14
CA CYS A 112 -13.01 29.06 18.98
C CYS A 112 -13.88 28.57 17.81
N VAL A 113 -14.90 27.74 18.08
CA VAL A 113 -15.82 27.23 17.06
C VAL A 113 -16.67 28.35 16.46
N TRP A 114 -17.08 29.33 17.25
CA TRP A 114 -17.80 30.50 16.74
C TRP A 114 -16.93 31.34 15.80
N LEU A 115 -15.69 31.64 16.20
CA LEU A 115 -14.72 32.32 15.32
C LEU A 115 -14.43 31.51 14.06
N THR A 116 -14.38 30.18 14.16
CA THR A 116 -14.25 29.29 13.00
C THR A 116 -15.45 29.45 12.05
N LYS A 117 -16.69 29.47 12.58
CA LYS A 117 -17.89 29.67 11.75
C LYS A 117 -17.86 31.01 11.03
N LEU A 118 -17.46 32.08 11.71
CA LEU A 118 -17.32 33.41 11.09
C LEU A 118 -16.25 33.39 10.00
N GLY A 119 -15.13 32.69 10.24
CA GLY A 119 -14.06 32.49 9.24
C GLY A 119 -14.53 31.73 8.01
N ASN A 120 -15.34 30.68 8.17
CA ASN A 120 -15.90 29.95 7.04
C ASN A 120 -16.86 30.82 6.19
N LEU A 121 -17.49 31.85 6.76
CA LEU A 121 -18.28 32.83 5.99
C LEU A 121 -17.39 33.79 5.19
N SER A 122 -16.11 33.91 5.56
CA SER A 122 -15.13 34.80 4.94
C SER A 122 -14.35 34.17 3.78
N CYS A 123 -14.40 32.83 3.64
CA CYS A 123 -13.68 32.08 2.61
C CYS A 123 -14.52 32.00 1.31
N ASN A 124 -13.96 32.48 0.19
CA ASN A 124 -14.51 32.25 -1.16
C ASN A 124 -14.13 30.88 -1.75
N SER A 125 -13.44 30.02 -0.99
CA SER A 125 -13.00 28.69 -1.42
C SER A 125 -13.96 27.59 -0.98
N ASP A 126 -13.91 26.45 -1.67
CA ASP A 126 -14.64 25.22 -1.29
C ASP A 126 -14.17 24.60 0.05
N THR A 127 -13.25 25.25 0.77
CA THR A 127 -12.59 24.73 1.98
C THR A 127 -13.29 25.26 3.24
N SER A 128 -14.05 24.40 3.92
CA SER A 128 -14.64 24.70 5.23
C SER A 128 -13.85 24.05 6.37
N TYR A 129 -13.45 24.81 7.38
CA TYR A 129 -12.76 24.28 8.56
C TYR A 129 -13.77 23.92 9.66
N ILE A 130 -13.61 22.74 10.28
CA ILE A 130 -14.41 22.39 11.47
C ILE A 130 -13.92 23.15 12.71
N TYR A 131 -12.62 23.48 12.76
CA TYR A 131 -11.99 24.19 13.86
C TYR A 131 -10.74 24.91 13.35
N ASP A 132 -10.70 26.24 13.47
CA ASP A 132 -9.58 27.09 13.09
C ASP A 132 -9.40 28.22 14.11
N ILE A 133 -8.20 28.32 14.68
CA ILE A 133 -7.82 29.33 15.67
C ILE A 133 -6.67 30.23 15.19
N ARG A 134 -6.34 30.21 13.89
CA ARG A 134 -5.23 31.02 13.35
C ARG A 134 -5.38 32.50 13.64
N ILE A 135 -6.61 33.02 13.60
CA ILE A 135 -6.91 34.42 13.96
C ILE A 135 -6.60 34.77 15.42
N LEU A 136 -6.54 33.78 16.32
CA LEU A 136 -6.22 33.94 17.74
C LEU A 136 -4.73 33.79 18.05
N ASN A 137 -3.96 33.13 17.18
CA ASN A 137 -2.57 32.77 17.49
C ASN A 137 -1.55 33.16 16.42
N GLN A 138 -1.97 33.77 15.31
CA GLN A 138 -1.08 34.29 14.26
C GLN A 138 -1.28 35.80 14.12
N LYS A 139 -0.20 36.57 14.26
CA LYS A 139 -0.21 38.00 13.91
C LYS A 139 -0.31 38.16 12.40
N ASN A 140 -0.83 39.32 11.96
CA ASN A 140 -1.04 39.69 10.55
C ASN A 140 -2.03 38.80 9.79
N TYR A 141 -2.77 37.90 10.46
CA TYR A 141 -3.64 36.94 9.80
C TYR A 141 -4.78 37.61 9.01
N PHE A 142 -5.13 38.85 9.35
CA PHE A 142 -6.05 39.69 8.58
C PHE A 142 -5.68 39.86 7.10
N GLN A 143 -4.41 39.65 6.74
CA GLN A 143 -3.94 39.72 5.35
C GLN A 143 -4.40 38.51 4.51
N LEU A 144 -4.77 37.39 5.16
CA LEU A 144 -5.12 36.13 4.50
C LEU A 144 -6.63 35.87 4.41
N ILE A 145 -7.45 36.61 5.17
CA ILE A 145 -8.89 36.35 5.32
C ILE A 145 -9.74 37.60 5.12
N ASN A 146 -11.03 37.44 4.82
CA ASN A 146 -11.97 38.56 4.87
C ASN A 146 -12.43 38.80 6.32
N LEU A 147 -12.26 40.01 6.84
CA LEU A 147 -12.65 40.36 8.21
C LEU A 147 -14.12 40.75 8.38
N ASP A 148 -14.88 41.01 7.30
CA ASP A 148 -16.25 41.53 7.39
C ASP A 148 -17.18 40.76 8.36
N PRO A 149 -17.19 39.40 8.36
CA PRO A 149 -18.05 38.64 9.27
C PRO A 149 -17.66 38.81 10.74
N TYR A 150 -16.36 39.01 11.02
CA TYR A 150 -15.85 39.23 12.37
C TYR A 150 -16.19 40.64 12.85
N LEU A 151 -15.92 41.66 12.03
CA LEU A 151 -16.19 43.07 12.35
C LEU A 151 -17.68 43.30 12.60
N SER A 152 -18.55 42.64 11.82
CA SER A 152 -20.01 42.71 12.01
C SER A 152 -20.49 42.13 13.35
N ASN A 153 -19.66 41.35 14.05
CA ASN A 153 -19.98 40.69 15.32
C ASN A 153 -19.02 41.07 16.46
N GLU A 154 -18.17 42.09 16.27
CA GLU A 154 -17.04 42.40 17.17
C GLU A 154 -17.47 42.61 18.63
N ASP A 155 -18.48 43.45 18.87
CA ASP A 155 -19.01 43.73 20.21
C ASP A 155 -19.49 42.45 20.91
N ALA A 156 -20.17 41.57 20.17
CA ALA A 156 -20.68 40.31 20.71
C ALA A 156 -19.54 39.31 21.00
N ILE A 157 -18.51 39.28 20.15
CA ILE A 157 -17.32 38.44 20.32
C ILE A 157 -16.63 38.79 21.63
N PHE A 158 -16.33 40.07 21.85
CA PHE A 158 -15.63 40.50 23.07
C PHE A 158 -16.53 40.40 24.31
N ALA A 159 -17.84 40.67 24.20
CA ALA A 159 -18.78 40.47 25.31
C ALA A 159 -18.88 39.00 25.74
N TYR A 160 -18.74 38.04 24.82
CA TYR A 160 -18.66 36.63 25.18
C TYR A 160 -17.29 36.26 25.77
N ALA A 161 -16.20 36.78 25.20
CA ALA A 161 -14.84 36.54 25.69
C ALA A 161 -14.66 36.95 27.17
N GLU A 162 -15.33 38.02 27.62
CA GLU A 162 -15.33 38.45 29.03
C GLU A 162 -15.88 37.41 30.00
N LYS A 163 -16.69 36.44 29.53
CA LYS A 163 -17.25 35.34 30.35
C LYS A 163 -16.25 34.19 30.56
N ILE A 164 -15.08 34.24 29.92
CA ILE A 164 -14.04 33.22 29.99
C ILE A 164 -12.99 33.68 31.01
N HIS A 165 -12.93 32.97 32.15
CA HIS A 165 -12.02 33.30 33.26
C HIS A 165 -10.96 32.23 33.45
N ILE A 166 -9.95 32.23 32.56
CA ILE A 166 -8.78 31.34 32.65
C ILE A 166 -7.49 32.16 32.56
N PHE A 167 -6.41 31.65 33.16
CA PHE A 167 -5.11 32.29 33.11
C PHE A 167 -4.53 32.29 31.68
N GLY A 168 -3.93 33.40 31.25
CA GLY A 168 -3.24 33.51 29.95
C GLY A 168 -4.15 33.79 28.72
N PHE A 169 -5.48 33.83 28.87
CA PHE A 169 -6.40 34.08 27.74
C PHE A 169 -6.35 35.51 27.18
N ASN A 170 -5.67 36.43 27.85
CA ASN A 170 -5.48 37.79 27.36
C ASN A 170 -4.59 37.86 26.11
N GLU A 171 -3.62 36.95 25.95
CA GLU A 171 -2.72 36.96 24.79
C GLU A 171 -3.46 36.58 23.49
N PRO A 172 -4.28 35.50 23.42
CA PRO A 172 -5.13 35.24 22.27
C PRO A 172 -6.09 36.38 21.94
N LEU A 173 -6.68 37.02 22.95
CA LEU A 173 -7.60 38.15 22.75
C LEU A 173 -6.88 39.39 22.22
N LYS A 174 -5.65 39.63 22.65
CA LYS A 174 -4.83 40.71 22.10
C LYS A 174 -4.52 40.43 20.62
N CYS A 175 -4.11 39.21 20.28
CA CYS A 175 -3.86 38.82 18.90
C CYS A 175 -5.12 38.97 18.02
N LEU A 176 -6.29 38.58 18.53
CA LEU A 176 -7.57 38.82 17.86
C LEU A 176 -7.83 40.31 17.63
N ARG A 177 -7.69 41.15 18.66
CA ARG A 177 -7.89 42.60 18.54
C ARG A 177 -6.96 43.22 17.50
N ASP A 178 -5.69 42.84 17.54
CA ASP A 178 -4.68 43.33 16.60
C ASP A 178 -5.06 42.94 15.16
N ASN A 179 -5.51 41.70 14.94
CA ASN A 179 -5.99 41.24 13.63
C ASN A 179 -7.25 42.01 13.19
N LEU A 180 -8.26 42.15 14.04
CA LEU A 180 -9.51 42.88 13.69
C LEU A 180 -9.25 44.37 13.41
N SER A 181 -8.28 44.96 14.10
CA SER A 181 -7.85 46.34 13.90
C SER A 181 -6.84 46.50 12.75
N ALA A 182 -6.50 45.42 12.03
CA ALA A 182 -5.49 45.38 10.98
C ALA A 182 -4.13 45.98 11.40
N ILE A 183 -3.72 45.74 12.66
CA ILE A 183 -2.42 46.16 13.18
C ILE A 183 -1.35 45.27 12.55
N GLU A 184 -0.49 45.87 11.75
CA GLU A 184 0.64 45.19 11.12
C GLU A 184 1.81 45.07 12.10
N HIS A 185 2.28 43.84 12.29
CA HIS A 185 3.44 43.50 13.11
C HIS A 185 4.63 43.20 12.22
N PRO A 186 5.77 43.91 12.35
CA PRO A 186 6.97 43.65 11.55
C PRO A 186 7.60 42.28 11.89
N CYS A 187 8.56 41.84 11.07
CA CYS A 187 9.38 40.66 11.34
C CYS A 187 10.10 40.82 12.69
N ASP A 188 10.15 39.76 13.49
CA ASP A 188 10.95 39.71 14.72
C ASP A 188 12.44 39.94 14.38
N GLU A 189 13.06 40.88 15.08
CA GLU A 189 14.44 41.32 14.82
C GLU A 189 15.46 40.18 14.99
N HIS A 190 15.15 39.19 15.82
CA HIS A 190 15.97 38.00 16.09
C HIS A 190 15.51 36.76 15.31
N PHE A 191 14.54 36.89 14.39
CA PHE A 191 14.03 35.75 13.63
C PHE A 191 15.14 35.06 12.84
N PHE A 192 15.94 35.84 12.09
CA PHE A 192 17.04 35.31 11.30
C PHE A 192 18.23 34.89 12.16
N ASP A 193 18.53 35.59 13.26
CA ASP A 193 19.56 35.16 14.23
C ASP A 193 19.34 33.71 14.70
N LYS A 194 18.08 33.30 14.87
CA LYS A 194 17.70 31.95 15.33
C LYS A 194 17.62 30.90 14.21
N ASN A 195 17.29 31.31 12.99
CA ASN A 195 16.85 30.38 11.94
C ASN A 195 17.68 30.42 10.65
N GLU A 196 18.55 31.40 10.47
CA GLU A 196 19.26 31.61 9.20
C GLU A 196 20.11 30.40 8.80
N GLU A 197 20.83 29.76 9.72
CA GLU A 197 21.63 28.55 9.41
C GLU A 197 20.78 27.37 8.91
N LYS A 198 19.51 27.30 9.35
CA LYS A 198 18.56 26.28 8.91
C LYS A 198 18.00 26.61 7.54
N ILE A 199 17.74 27.90 7.29
CA ILE A 199 17.22 28.41 6.01
C ILE A 199 18.31 28.31 4.93
N LEU A 200 19.50 28.84 5.19
CA LEU A 200 20.67 28.82 4.31
C LEU A 200 21.46 27.52 4.46
N ASN A 201 20.76 26.40 4.29
CA ASN A 201 21.35 25.08 4.35
C ASN A 201 21.31 24.39 2.98
N TYR A 202 22.38 23.69 2.62
CA TYR A 202 22.40 22.87 1.39
C TYR A 202 21.27 21.82 1.37
N ASN A 203 20.76 21.44 2.55
CA ASN A 203 19.63 20.55 2.74
C ASN A 203 18.47 21.22 3.49
N ALA A 204 18.11 22.46 3.13
CA ALA A 204 17.04 23.22 3.75
C ALA A 204 15.69 22.46 3.83
N LEU A 205 15.30 21.77 2.74
CA LEU A 205 14.05 21.01 2.64
C LEU A 205 14.26 19.54 3.07
N SER A 206 14.39 19.30 4.37
CA SER A 206 14.74 17.98 4.91
C SER A 206 14.02 17.57 6.19
N PHE A 207 12.78 18.05 6.38
CA PHE A 207 12.03 17.84 7.62
C PHE A 207 12.79 18.38 8.85
N GLN A 208 13.30 19.61 8.76
CA GLN A 208 14.08 20.19 9.84
C GLN A 208 13.23 20.41 11.10
N SER A 209 13.85 20.18 12.25
CA SER A 209 13.26 20.54 13.54
C SER A 209 13.35 22.05 13.73
N VAL A 210 12.20 22.70 13.75
CA VAL A 210 12.04 24.14 13.99
C VAL A 210 11.12 24.35 15.18
N ILE A 211 11.47 25.32 16.02
CA ILE A 211 10.68 25.71 17.18
C ILE A 211 9.87 26.93 16.73
N THR A 212 8.56 26.86 16.87
CA THR A 212 7.66 27.99 16.59
C THR A 212 7.35 28.70 17.91
N GLU A 213 7.50 30.02 17.93
CA GLU A 213 7.14 30.82 19.10
C GLU A 213 5.63 31.13 19.10
N PRO A 214 4.98 31.17 20.27
CA PRO A 214 3.58 31.58 20.36
C PRO A 214 3.39 32.98 19.80
N TYR A 215 2.31 33.19 19.03
CA TYR A 215 1.95 34.50 18.48
C TYR A 215 3.00 35.10 17.52
N SER A 216 3.74 34.26 16.79
CA SER A 216 4.50 34.68 15.59
C SER A 216 3.56 35.19 14.48
N SER A 217 4.11 35.94 13.53
CA SER A 217 3.34 36.30 12.33
C SER A 217 3.09 35.06 11.46
N TRP A 218 2.00 35.06 10.69
CA TRP A 218 1.74 33.95 9.77
C TRP A 218 2.89 33.79 8.74
N GLN A 219 3.54 34.90 8.35
CA GLN A 219 4.69 34.88 7.45
C GLN A 219 5.86 34.10 8.03
N GLU A 220 6.23 34.37 9.28
CA GLU A 220 7.29 33.65 10.01
C GLU A 220 6.97 32.17 10.14
N LEU A 221 5.73 31.84 10.51
CA LEU A 221 5.28 30.45 10.64
C LEU A 221 5.32 29.71 9.31
N TYR A 222 4.88 30.34 8.21
CA TYR A 222 4.88 29.72 6.88
C TYR A 222 6.30 29.50 6.39
N LEU A 223 7.23 30.43 6.64
CA LEU A 223 8.64 30.26 6.29
C LEU A 223 9.28 29.11 7.07
N LEU A 224 8.96 28.96 8.36
CA LEU A 224 9.41 27.81 9.16
C LEU A 224 8.77 26.49 8.70
N ASP A 225 7.51 26.52 8.28
CA ASP A 225 6.81 25.35 7.73
C ASP A 225 7.47 24.86 6.44
N MET A 226 8.00 25.75 5.60
CA MET A 226 8.79 25.35 4.42
C MET A 226 10.04 24.54 4.77
N LEU A 227 10.57 24.62 6.00
CA LEU A 227 11.69 23.77 6.44
C LEU A 227 11.23 22.37 6.88
N LYS A 228 9.92 22.19 7.14
CA LYS A 228 9.29 20.92 7.54
C LYS A 228 8.82 20.09 6.35
N VAL A 229 9.27 20.37 5.13
CA VAL A 229 9.01 19.51 3.95
C VAL A 229 10.29 18.87 3.46
N ASN A 230 10.14 17.85 2.63
CA ASN A 230 11.25 17.21 1.93
C ASN A 230 11.02 17.25 0.42
N LEU A 231 12.07 17.48 -0.34
CA LEU A 231 12.02 17.40 -1.80
C LEU A 231 12.32 15.97 -2.24
N LYS A 232 11.32 15.23 -2.73
CA LYS A 232 11.49 13.86 -3.24
C LYS A 232 10.78 13.70 -4.58
N ASP A 233 11.45 13.06 -5.55
CA ASP A 233 10.92 12.85 -6.91
C ASP A 233 10.44 14.16 -7.59
N ASN A 234 11.18 15.26 -7.37
CA ASN A 234 10.87 16.61 -7.82
C ASN A 234 9.53 17.18 -7.31
N LYS A 235 9.01 16.65 -6.20
CA LYS A 235 7.82 17.15 -5.51
C LYS A 235 8.11 17.38 -4.04
N LEU A 236 7.40 18.34 -3.45
CA LEU A 236 7.42 18.53 -2.02
C LEU A 236 6.57 17.45 -1.34
N GLN A 237 7.11 16.88 -0.28
CA GLN A 237 6.42 15.96 0.60
C GLN A 237 6.27 16.62 1.97
N PRO A 238 5.04 16.69 2.53
CA PRO A 238 4.83 17.20 3.86
C PRO A 238 5.39 16.21 4.89
N MET A 239 5.71 16.70 6.09
CA MET A 239 6.19 15.86 7.19
C MET A 239 5.14 14.81 7.60
N PHE A 240 3.87 15.17 7.49
CA PHE A 240 2.75 14.29 7.78
C PHE A 240 1.63 14.49 6.76
N SER A 241 0.98 13.39 6.35
CA SER A 241 -0.26 13.40 5.57
C SER A 241 -1.23 12.35 6.09
N SER A 242 -2.50 12.73 6.22
CA SER A 242 -3.60 11.83 6.57
C SER A 242 -4.85 12.23 5.82
N GLY A 243 -5.26 11.41 4.85
CA GLY A 243 -6.32 11.77 3.91
C GLY A 243 -5.98 13.05 3.15
N ASN A 244 -6.86 14.04 3.23
CA ASN A 244 -6.67 15.36 2.60
C ASN A 244 -5.93 16.36 3.51
N VAL A 245 -5.57 15.98 4.74
CA VAL A 245 -4.88 16.87 5.68
C VAL A 245 -3.38 16.64 5.57
N THR A 246 -2.64 17.73 5.39
CA THR A 246 -1.17 17.71 5.35
C THR A 246 -0.59 18.68 6.38
N VAL A 247 0.55 18.31 6.97
CA VAL A 247 1.29 19.17 7.89
C VAL A 247 2.76 19.22 7.44
N PRO A 248 3.27 20.38 7.01
CA PRO A 248 2.54 21.64 6.81
C PRO A 248 1.50 21.56 5.67
N ASP A 249 0.50 22.43 5.71
CA ASP A 249 -0.52 22.53 4.65
C ASP A 249 0.02 23.36 3.48
N MET A 250 0.56 22.65 2.49
CA MET A 250 1.19 23.28 1.32
C MET A 250 0.17 23.93 0.38
N SER A 251 -1.14 23.68 0.54
CA SER A 251 -2.18 24.33 -0.28
C SER A 251 -2.27 25.83 -0.02
N LEU A 252 -1.79 26.28 1.15
CA LEU A 252 -1.77 27.69 1.56
C LEU A 252 -0.65 28.49 0.87
N TRP A 253 0.29 27.83 0.19
CA TRP A 253 1.43 28.48 -0.47
C TRP A 253 1.07 28.93 -1.89
N GLU A 254 0.00 29.71 -2.02
CA GLU A 254 -0.38 30.36 -3.27
C GLU A 254 0.66 31.39 -3.71
N GLU A 255 0.79 31.61 -5.02
CA GLU A 255 1.75 32.56 -5.59
C GLU A 255 1.68 33.96 -4.94
N LYS A 256 0.45 34.51 -4.78
CA LYS A 256 0.23 35.82 -4.15
C LYS A 256 0.73 35.87 -2.69
N VAL A 257 0.54 34.79 -1.94
CA VAL A 257 0.89 34.68 -0.51
C VAL A 257 2.41 34.65 -0.37
N LEU A 258 3.08 33.89 -1.24
CA LEU A 258 4.54 33.81 -1.28
C LEU A 258 5.18 35.17 -1.64
N TYR A 259 4.59 35.93 -2.57
CA TYR A 259 5.08 37.29 -2.86
C TYR A 259 4.87 38.27 -1.69
N GLN A 260 3.72 38.20 -1.00
CA GLN A 260 3.51 38.97 0.23
C GLN A 260 4.55 38.64 1.31
N MET A 261 4.97 37.38 1.44
CA MET A 261 6.05 37.01 2.36
C MET A 261 7.39 37.68 1.96
N LYS A 262 7.70 37.79 0.67
CA LYS A 262 8.93 38.48 0.22
C LYS A 262 8.92 39.97 0.57
N GLU A 263 7.77 40.62 0.43
CA GLU A 263 7.57 42.01 0.84
C GLU A 263 7.67 42.15 2.37
N TYR A 264 7.15 41.18 3.12
CA TYR A 264 7.23 41.22 4.58
C TYR A 264 8.67 41.11 5.12
N PHE A 265 9.45 40.14 4.62
CA PHE A 265 10.79 39.87 5.17
C PHE A 265 11.87 40.83 4.65
N HIS A 266 11.80 41.22 3.37
CA HIS A 266 12.86 41.97 2.69
C HIS A 266 14.30 41.43 2.95
N HIS A 267 14.45 40.12 3.13
CA HIS A 267 15.69 39.47 3.56
C HIS A 267 16.16 38.40 2.55
N GLU A 268 17.46 38.35 2.25
CA GLU A 268 18.02 37.41 1.27
C GLU A 268 17.76 35.94 1.63
N SER A 269 17.92 35.61 2.92
CA SER A 269 17.71 34.25 3.45
C SER A 269 16.25 33.78 3.29
N ALA A 270 15.27 34.65 3.54
CA ALA A 270 13.86 34.31 3.26
C ALA A 270 13.62 34.15 1.76
N ASN A 271 14.16 35.05 0.93
CA ASN A 271 14.02 34.98 -0.53
C ASN A 271 14.57 33.66 -1.10
N PHE A 272 15.69 33.15 -0.56
CA PHE A 272 16.23 31.85 -0.93
C PHE A 272 15.19 30.73 -0.83
N LEU A 273 14.53 30.61 0.33
CA LEU A 273 13.55 29.56 0.55
C LEU A 273 12.26 29.81 -0.23
N ILE A 274 11.75 31.04 -0.22
CA ILE A 274 10.50 31.39 -0.90
C ILE A 274 10.61 31.20 -2.41
N ASP A 275 11.68 31.68 -3.06
CA ASP A 275 11.90 31.50 -4.49
C ASP A 275 12.11 30.02 -4.85
N THR A 276 12.73 29.23 -3.96
CA THR A 276 12.83 27.77 -4.11
C THR A 276 11.45 27.12 -4.14
N ILE A 277 10.54 27.52 -3.24
CA ILE A 277 9.17 27.00 -3.20
C ILE A 277 8.37 27.46 -4.42
N LEU A 278 8.47 28.74 -4.82
CA LEU A 278 7.85 29.26 -6.05
C LEU A 278 8.29 28.47 -7.29
N TYR A 279 9.56 28.08 -7.36
CA TYR A 279 10.08 27.25 -8.44
C TYR A 279 9.50 25.83 -8.43
N ILE A 280 9.49 25.15 -7.29
CA ILE A 280 9.03 23.74 -7.21
C ILE A 280 7.51 23.64 -7.39
N VAL A 281 6.74 24.52 -6.75
CA VAL A 281 5.28 24.43 -6.67
C VAL A 281 4.61 25.09 -7.89
N HIS A 282 5.11 26.26 -8.31
CA HIS A 282 4.47 27.08 -9.35
C HIS A 282 5.26 27.15 -10.66
N ASN A 283 6.42 26.47 -10.76
CA ASN A 283 7.32 26.51 -11.92
C ASN A 283 7.81 27.93 -12.27
N ILE A 284 7.87 28.84 -11.30
CA ILE A 284 8.38 30.20 -11.51
C ILE A 284 9.92 30.15 -11.55
N PRO A 285 10.57 30.66 -12.63
CA PRO A 285 12.02 30.56 -12.77
C PRO A 285 12.79 31.19 -11.59
N LEU A 286 13.80 30.47 -11.08
CA LEU A 286 14.66 30.99 -10.01
C LEU A 286 15.44 32.23 -10.44
N PRO A 287 15.52 33.28 -9.59
CA PRO A 287 16.43 34.40 -9.81
C PRO A 287 17.89 33.94 -9.81
N LYS A 288 18.75 34.65 -10.56
CA LYS A 288 20.17 34.28 -10.69
C LYS A 288 20.90 34.20 -9.35
N GLU A 289 20.61 35.11 -8.43
CA GLU A 289 21.23 35.14 -7.11
C GLU A 289 20.85 33.91 -6.26
N ILE A 290 19.61 33.42 -6.37
CA ILE A 290 19.16 32.20 -5.68
C ILE A 290 19.82 30.95 -6.27
N ILE A 291 19.99 30.90 -7.60
CA ILE A 291 20.76 29.82 -8.25
C ILE A 291 22.21 29.83 -7.74
N LYS A 292 22.86 31.00 -7.66
CA LYS A 292 24.22 31.13 -7.12
C LYS A 292 24.29 30.64 -5.67
N LEU A 293 23.29 30.96 -4.85
CA LEU A 293 23.26 30.54 -3.45
C LEU A 293 23.13 29.01 -3.31
N HIS A 294 22.27 28.35 -4.09
CA HIS A 294 22.24 26.87 -4.15
C HIS A 294 23.59 26.29 -4.58
N LEU A 295 24.24 26.87 -5.59
CA LEU A 295 25.56 26.44 -6.05
C LEU A 295 26.60 26.57 -4.93
N THR A 296 26.63 27.71 -4.22
CA THR A 296 27.57 27.97 -3.12
C THR A 296 27.35 26.98 -1.98
N LEU A 297 26.10 26.78 -1.55
CA LEU A 297 25.76 25.83 -0.48
C LEU A 297 26.17 24.40 -0.84
N LEU A 298 25.94 23.97 -2.08
CA LEU A 298 26.34 22.63 -2.53
C LEU A 298 27.86 22.49 -2.65
N VAL A 299 28.56 23.50 -3.18
CA VAL A 299 30.04 23.51 -3.27
C VAL A 299 30.65 23.40 -1.87
N ASN A 300 30.20 24.21 -0.93
CA ASN A 300 30.68 24.15 0.45
C ASN A 300 30.42 22.78 1.09
N ALA A 301 29.26 22.18 0.83
CA ALA A 301 28.94 20.85 1.35
C ALA A 301 29.85 19.76 0.75
N LEU A 302 30.20 19.86 -0.53
CA LEU A 302 31.11 18.95 -1.21
C LEU A 302 32.57 19.11 -0.76
N GLU A 303 33.01 20.33 -0.42
CA GLU A 303 34.38 20.59 0.04
C GLU A 303 34.64 20.15 1.49
N VAL A 304 33.58 20.03 2.30
CA VAL A 304 33.66 19.53 3.70
C VAL A 304 33.59 17.99 3.76
N ASP A 305 33.74 17.30 2.62
CA ASP A 305 33.71 15.83 2.49
C ASP A 305 32.50 15.18 3.17
N LYS A 306 31.31 15.80 3.07
CA LYS A 306 30.07 15.14 3.48
C LYS A 306 29.86 13.87 2.66
N ASP A 307 29.33 12.83 3.30
CA ASP A 307 29.12 11.55 2.63
C ASP A 307 28.20 11.67 1.41
N THR A 308 28.43 10.80 0.41
CA THR A 308 27.70 10.79 -0.87
C THR A 308 26.18 10.72 -0.67
N PHE A 309 25.71 9.98 0.34
CA PHE A 309 24.28 9.85 0.58
C PHE A 309 23.69 11.19 0.99
N SER A 310 24.27 11.85 1.99
CA SER A 310 23.86 13.17 2.47
C SER A 310 23.83 14.24 1.38
N ILE A 311 24.82 14.26 0.50
CA ILE A 311 24.88 15.21 -0.62
C ILE A 311 23.73 14.96 -1.59
N CYS A 312 23.59 13.74 -2.08
CA CYS A 312 22.62 13.46 -3.14
C CYS A 312 21.17 13.43 -2.64
N THR A 313 20.93 13.33 -1.34
CA THR A 313 19.59 13.52 -0.77
C THR A 313 19.27 14.98 -0.48
N SER A 314 20.24 15.89 -0.58
CA SER A 314 20.05 17.28 -0.21
C SER A 314 19.16 18.08 -1.15
N SER A 315 18.46 19.08 -0.62
CA SER A 315 17.58 19.96 -1.40
C SER A 315 18.33 20.73 -2.49
N SER A 316 19.50 21.33 -2.20
CA SER A 316 20.28 22.08 -3.20
C SER A 316 20.80 21.17 -4.32
N TYR A 317 21.24 19.95 -4.02
CA TYR A 317 21.62 18.98 -5.05
C TYR A 317 20.44 18.67 -5.99
N LYS A 318 19.26 18.39 -5.42
CA LYS A 318 18.06 18.08 -6.21
C LYS A 318 17.61 19.28 -7.05
N ILE A 319 17.60 20.50 -6.49
CA ILE A 319 17.27 21.72 -7.25
C ILE A 319 18.23 21.92 -8.43
N ILE A 320 19.53 21.76 -8.22
CA ILE A 320 20.52 21.90 -9.28
C ILE A 320 20.35 20.81 -10.35
N SER A 321 20.03 19.58 -9.96
CA SER A 321 19.65 18.51 -10.92
C SER A 321 18.45 18.90 -11.78
N ILE A 322 17.40 19.47 -11.19
CA ILE A 322 16.22 19.96 -11.94
C ILE A 322 16.63 21.08 -12.91
N LEU A 323 17.49 22.01 -12.49
CA LEU A 323 18.01 23.08 -13.35
C LEU A 323 18.85 22.55 -14.51
N PHE A 324 19.66 21.50 -14.32
CA PHE A 324 20.37 20.83 -15.41
C PHE A 324 19.40 20.19 -16.40
N LYS A 325 18.39 19.47 -15.89
CA LYS A 325 17.33 18.86 -16.71
C LYS A 325 16.58 19.90 -17.54
N GLY A 326 16.28 21.06 -16.95
CA GLY A 326 15.61 22.20 -17.59
C GLY A 326 16.50 23.04 -18.51
N LYS A 327 17.81 22.74 -18.61
CA LYS A 327 18.80 23.54 -19.36
C LYS A 327 18.86 25.01 -18.88
N SER A 328 18.62 25.26 -17.61
CA SER A 328 18.46 26.60 -17.02
C SER A 328 19.79 27.30 -16.71
N PHE A 329 20.94 26.62 -16.85
CA PHE A 329 22.28 27.18 -16.60
C PHE A 329 22.89 27.95 -17.78
N LYS A 330 22.15 28.18 -18.87
CA LYS A 330 22.65 28.98 -20.00
C LYS A 330 23.00 30.41 -19.53
N GLY A 331 24.25 30.82 -19.70
CA GLY A 331 24.75 32.11 -19.22
C GLY A 331 25.46 32.08 -17.85
N PHE A 332 25.51 30.92 -17.17
CA PHE A 332 26.28 30.73 -15.93
C PHE A 332 27.72 30.26 -16.20
N GLU A 333 28.15 30.14 -17.45
CA GLU A 333 29.47 29.61 -17.82
C GLU A 333 30.64 30.48 -17.31
N GLN A 334 30.37 31.74 -16.96
CA GLN A 334 31.33 32.68 -16.37
C GLN A 334 31.25 32.78 -14.85
N GLU A 335 30.23 32.18 -14.21
CA GLU A 335 30.05 32.25 -12.76
C GLU A 335 31.09 31.38 -12.03
N PRO A 336 31.93 31.94 -11.14
CA PRO A 336 33.01 31.22 -10.48
C PRO A 336 32.53 29.98 -9.71
N THR A 337 31.43 30.10 -8.96
CA THR A 337 30.87 29.00 -8.16
C THR A 337 30.33 27.87 -9.04
N PHE A 338 29.76 28.19 -10.20
CA PHE A 338 29.33 27.18 -11.17
C PHE A 338 30.53 26.39 -11.70
N ARG A 339 31.59 27.08 -12.14
CA ARG A 339 32.83 26.42 -12.59
C ARG A 339 33.42 25.54 -11.52
N LYS A 340 33.47 26.04 -10.29
CA LYS A 340 33.98 25.32 -9.13
C LYS A 340 33.18 24.05 -8.84
N LEU A 341 31.85 24.10 -8.91
CA LEU A 341 31.00 22.90 -8.80
C LEU A 341 31.36 21.87 -9.88
N ILE A 342 31.49 22.31 -11.14
CA ILE A 342 31.86 21.42 -12.25
C ILE A 342 33.25 20.81 -12.02
N GLU A 343 34.23 21.58 -11.56
CA GLU A 343 35.56 21.09 -11.24
C GLU A 343 35.53 20.03 -10.12
N ILE A 344 34.78 20.26 -9.05
CA ILE A 344 34.63 19.29 -7.96
C ILE A 344 33.96 18.02 -8.48
N ILE A 345 32.82 18.16 -9.18
CA ILE A 345 32.09 17.03 -9.75
C ILE A 345 32.99 16.19 -10.65
N GLN A 346 33.79 16.81 -11.51
CA GLN A 346 34.66 16.10 -12.46
C GLN A 346 35.89 15.44 -11.81
N ARG A 347 36.23 15.80 -10.56
CA ARG A 347 37.28 15.16 -9.76
C ARG A 347 36.79 13.93 -9.00
N ILE A 348 35.49 13.74 -8.85
CA ILE A 348 34.93 12.55 -8.19
C ILE A 348 35.30 11.30 -8.97
N THR A 349 35.92 10.34 -8.28
CA THR A 349 36.35 9.04 -8.82
C THR A 349 35.51 7.87 -8.30
N ASP A 350 34.73 8.06 -7.24
CA ASP A 350 33.79 7.05 -6.73
C ASP A 350 32.70 6.77 -7.78
N VAL A 351 32.71 5.54 -8.31
CA VAL A 351 31.86 5.16 -9.43
C VAL A 351 30.38 5.18 -9.07
N ASP A 352 30.01 4.78 -7.86
CA ASP A 352 28.61 4.76 -7.44
C ASP A 352 28.05 6.20 -7.40
N PHE A 353 28.87 7.16 -6.95
CA PHE A 353 28.52 8.58 -7.01
C PHE A 353 28.45 9.10 -8.45
N ILE A 354 29.41 8.77 -9.32
CA ILE A 354 29.38 9.20 -10.73
C ILE A 354 28.13 8.67 -11.45
N ILE A 355 27.72 7.41 -11.20
CA ILE A 355 26.49 6.83 -11.76
C ILE A 355 25.27 7.63 -11.30
N ARG A 356 25.22 8.01 -10.02
CA ARG A 356 24.13 8.83 -9.47
C ARG A 356 24.07 10.21 -10.12
N LEU A 357 25.20 10.91 -10.22
CA LEU A 357 25.33 12.19 -10.92
C LEU A 357 24.82 12.11 -12.37
N LYS A 358 25.20 11.05 -13.10
CA LYS A 358 24.73 10.79 -14.46
C LYS A 358 23.21 10.63 -14.53
N ASN A 359 22.63 9.84 -13.63
CA ASN A 359 21.19 9.61 -13.57
C ASN A 359 20.42 10.89 -13.21
N ASP A 360 21.01 11.74 -12.37
CA ASP A 360 20.49 13.04 -11.97
C ASP A 360 20.87 14.16 -12.97
N LEU A 361 21.39 13.81 -14.15
CA LEU A 361 21.71 14.70 -15.28
C LEU A 361 22.79 15.75 -15.01
N TYR A 362 23.62 15.55 -13.98
CA TYR A 362 24.83 16.34 -13.80
C TYR A 362 25.86 16.04 -14.91
N PRO A 363 26.64 17.04 -15.34
CA PRO A 363 27.64 16.87 -16.38
C PRO A 363 28.85 16.08 -15.87
N ILE A 364 29.03 14.87 -16.41
CA ILE A 364 30.21 14.03 -16.17
C ILE A 364 31.24 14.15 -17.31
N CYS A 365 32.53 14.10 -16.98
CA CYS A 365 33.62 14.22 -17.95
C CYS A 365 33.89 12.90 -18.71
N LYS A 366 34.75 12.94 -19.73
CA LYS A 366 35.14 11.74 -20.50
C LYS A 366 35.81 10.67 -19.63
N THR A 367 36.68 11.08 -18.71
CA THR A 367 37.36 10.16 -17.79
C THR A 367 36.38 9.42 -16.89
N GLN A 368 35.39 10.13 -16.34
CA GLN A 368 34.33 9.52 -15.52
C GLN A 368 33.44 8.54 -16.31
N LYS A 369 33.14 8.84 -17.57
CA LYS A 369 32.44 7.89 -18.45
C LYS A 369 33.26 6.61 -18.64
N LEU A 370 34.58 6.74 -18.83
CA LEU A 370 35.47 5.59 -18.92
C LEU A 370 35.52 4.79 -17.62
N LEU A 371 35.53 5.44 -16.45
CA LEU A 371 35.45 4.78 -15.14
C LEU A 371 34.15 3.99 -14.97
N ILE A 372 33.00 4.55 -15.38
CA ILE A 372 31.73 3.83 -15.38
C ILE A 372 31.80 2.62 -16.31
N ASP A 373 32.31 2.79 -17.53
CA ASP A 373 32.42 1.72 -18.51
C ASP A 373 33.36 0.60 -18.01
N GLU A 374 34.50 0.97 -17.41
CA GLU A 374 35.45 0.03 -16.81
C GLU A 374 34.86 -0.68 -15.60
N PHE A 375 34.12 0.04 -14.76
CA PHE A 375 33.41 -0.52 -13.63
C PHE A 375 32.42 -1.60 -14.06
N TYR A 376 31.50 -1.29 -14.99
CA TYR A 376 30.57 -2.31 -15.49
C TYR A 376 31.31 -3.47 -16.17
N LYS A 377 32.39 -3.20 -16.92
CA LYS A 377 33.25 -4.24 -17.52
C LYS A 377 34.01 -5.10 -16.53
N SER A 378 34.17 -4.67 -15.27
CA SER A 378 34.96 -5.37 -14.25
C SER A 378 34.17 -5.73 -12.99
N LYS A 379 32.90 -5.33 -12.88
CA LYS A 379 32.01 -5.53 -11.72
C LYS A 379 31.95 -7.00 -11.31
N TYR A 380 31.86 -7.89 -12.29
CA TYR A 380 31.84 -9.34 -12.08
C TYR A 380 33.14 -9.85 -11.40
N LYS A 381 34.27 -9.16 -11.53
CA LYS A 381 35.54 -9.55 -10.90
C LYS A 381 35.51 -9.42 -9.37
N ARG A 382 34.56 -8.65 -8.82
CA ARG A 382 34.35 -8.49 -7.37
C ARG A 382 34.11 -9.83 -6.66
N ILE A 383 33.71 -10.89 -7.38
CA ILE A 383 33.61 -12.24 -6.82
C ILE A 383 34.88 -12.68 -6.08
N ILE A 384 36.07 -12.23 -6.50
CA ILE A 384 37.34 -12.57 -5.85
C ILE A 384 37.35 -12.12 -4.38
N ASN A 385 36.73 -10.98 -4.08
CA ASN A 385 36.76 -10.35 -2.76
C ASN A 385 35.59 -10.76 -1.86
N VAL A 386 34.60 -11.49 -2.37
CA VAL A 386 33.46 -12.00 -1.57
C VAL A 386 33.97 -12.91 -0.45
N SER A 387 33.71 -12.57 0.80
CA SER A 387 34.31 -13.24 1.96
C SER A 387 33.34 -14.06 2.79
N ASN A 388 32.04 -13.90 2.57
CA ASN A 388 30.99 -14.60 3.31
C ASN A 388 29.75 -14.88 2.44
N ILE A 389 28.84 -15.70 2.97
CA ILE A 389 27.62 -16.14 2.28
C ILE A 389 26.67 -14.97 1.94
N THR A 390 26.58 -13.94 2.77
CA THR A 390 25.72 -12.77 2.55
C THR A 390 26.22 -11.90 1.39
N GLU A 391 27.55 -11.71 1.30
CA GLU A 391 28.18 -11.04 0.17
C GLU A 391 28.01 -11.85 -1.12
N LEU A 392 28.09 -13.19 -1.06
CA LEU A 392 27.83 -14.03 -2.22
C LEU A 392 26.37 -13.92 -2.69
N ASP A 393 25.40 -14.00 -1.77
CA ASP A 393 23.99 -13.78 -2.10
C ASP A 393 23.77 -12.41 -2.78
N THR A 394 24.40 -11.36 -2.26
CA THR A 394 24.35 -10.01 -2.85
C THR A 394 24.96 -9.99 -4.25
N TYR A 395 26.11 -10.62 -4.45
CA TYR A 395 26.76 -10.73 -5.76
C TYR A 395 25.89 -11.47 -6.80
N LEU A 396 25.21 -12.55 -6.39
CA LEU A 396 24.35 -13.36 -7.26
C LEU A 396 23.03 -12.65 -7.64
N LYS A 397 22.58 -11.67 -6.84
CA LYS A 397 21.40 -10.84 -7.12
C LYS A 397 21.61 -9.82 -8.24
N ASP A 398 22.86 -9.47 -8.50
CA ASP A 398 23.21 -8.44 -9.47
C ASP A 398 23.01 -8.93 -10.91
N HIS A 399 22.10 -8.29 -11.64
CA HIS A 399 21.74 -8.70 -12.99
C HIS A 399 22.80 -8.41 -14.06
N ASP A 400 23.79 -7.56 -13.77
CA ASP A 400 24.87 -7.22 -14.70
C ASP A 400 25.97 -8.29 -14.70
N ASN A 401 26.24 -8.89 -13.53
CA ASN A 401 27.33 -9.85 -13.36
C ASN A 401 27.24 -11.06 -14.33
N PRO A 402 26.07 -11.71 -14.52
CA PRO A 402 25.93 -12.81 -15.48
C PRO A 402 26.31 -12.45 -16.93
N VAL A 403 26.10 -11.19 -17.34
CA VAL A 403 26.25 -10.76 -18.74
C VAL A 403 27.71 -10.70 -19.16
N LEU A 404 28.59 -10.25 -18.25
CA LEU A 404 29.98 -9.93 -18.55
C LEU A 404 31.00 -10.93 -17.96
N ILE A 405 30.55 -11.85 -17.10
CA ILE A 405 31.43 -12.83 -16.46
C ILE A 405 32.14 -13.73 -17.49
N ASN A 406 33.40 -14.07 -17.21
CA ASN A 406 34.18 -15.02 -18.00
C ASN A 406 34.29 -16.38 -17.29
N THR A 407 34.79 -17.40 -17.98
CA THR A 407 34.90 -18.77 -17.45
C THR A 407 35.73 -18.86 -16.17
N GLU A 408 36.84 -18.12 -16.06
CA GLU A 408 37.70 -18.11 -14.88
C GLU A 408 36.93 -17.65 -13.63
N HIS A 409 36.23 -16.51 -13.71
CA HIS A 409 35.49 -15.96 -12.58
C HIS A 409 34.24 -16.78 -12.27
N LEU A 410 33.64 -17.44 -13.25
CA LEU A 410 32.54 -18.37 -13.05
C LEU A 410 32.96 -19.59 -12.22
N LEU A 411 34.19 -20.10 -12.43
CA LEU A 411 34.75 -21.15 -11.59
C LEU A 411 34.99 -20.68 -10.15
N ILE A 412 35.33 -19.40 -9.94
CA ILE A 412 35.42 -18.82 -8.59
C ILE A 412 34.04 -18.75 -7.94
N VAL A 413 32.99 -18.35 -8.68
CA VAL A 413 31.61 -18.38 -8.17
C VAL A 413 31.24 -19.80 -7.73
N GLN A 414 31.52 -20.82 -8.55
CA GLN A 414 31.28 -22.22 -8.21
C GLN A 414 32.05 -22.65 -6.95
N ALA A 415 33.33 -22.30 -6.85
CA ALA A 415 34.17 -22.65 -5.70
C ALA A 415 33.62 -22.04 -4.40
N LYS A 416 33.29 -20.73 -4.41
CA LYS A 416 32.72 -20.04 -3.26
C LYS A 416 31.33 -20.56 -2.90
N PHE A 417 30.51 -20.88 -3.90
CA PHE A 417 29.23 -21.54 -3.66
C PHE A 417 29.43 -22.87 -2.90
N ASN A 418 30.31 -23.75 -3.38
CA ASN A 418 30.58 -25.04 -2.74
C ASN A 418 31.18 -24.89 -1.33
N GLU A 419 32.06 -23.90 -1.13
CA GLU A 419 32.63 -23.56 0.18
C GLU A 419 31.51 -23.19 1.17
N TYR A 420 30.70 -22.19 0.85
CA TYR A 420 29.72 -21.65 1.79
C TYR A 420 28.54 -22.57 2.06
N ILE A 421 28.10 -23.41 1.10
CA ILE A 421 27.07 -24.42 1.41
C ILE A 421 27.58 -25.51 2.36
N SER A 422 28.90 -25.73 2.42
CA SER A 422 29.51 -26.78 3.24
C SER A 422 29.95 -26.28 4.62
N SER A 423 30.29 -25.00 4.75
CA SER A 423 30.82 -24.41 5.99
C SER A 423 29.76 -23.71 6.85
N GLU A 424 28.66 -23.25 6.26
CA GLU A 424 27.58 -22.57 6.98
C GLU A 424 26.47 -23.54 7.39
N ASN A 425 25.74 -23.19 8.45
CA ASN A 425 24.53 -23.90 8.86
C ASN A 425 23.38 -22.91 8.99
N GLY A 426 22.35 -23.04 8.15
CA GLY A 426 21.14 -22.24 8.29
C GLY A 426 20.28 -22.18 7.04
N VAL A 427 19.08 -21.62 7.20
CA VAL A 427 18.06 -21.49 6.15
C VAL A 427 18.53 -20.73 4.91
N ILE A 428 19.57 -19.89 5.03
CA ILE A 428 20.17 -19.14 3.93
C ILE A 428 20.76 -20.02 2.82
N ILE A 429 21.11 -21.29 3.12
CA ILE A 429 21.63 -22.24 2.14
C ILE A 429 20.61 -22.43 1.00
N SER A 430 19.33 -22.59 1.35
CA SER A 430 18.26 -22.73 0.36
C SER A 430 18.13 -21.50 -0.55
N THR A 431 18.30 -20.30 0.02
CA THR A 431 18.38 -19.03 -0.72
C THR A 431 19.55 -19.02 -1.68
N LEU A 432 20.72 -19.47 -1.24
CA LEU A 432 21.90 -19.48 -2.06
C LEU A 432 21.76 -20.45 -3.24
N PHE A 433 21.22 -21.66 -3.03
CA PHE A 433 20.92 -22.61 -4.11
C PHE A 433 19.99 -21.98 -5.16
N TYR A 434 18.89 -21.36 -4.71
CA TYR A 434 17.96 -20.67 -5.61
C TYR A 434 18.65 -19.54 -6.38
N ARG A 435 19.37 -18.65 -5.69
CA ARG A 435 20.05 -17.49 -6.29
C ARG A 435 21.13 -17.90 -7.28
N TYR A 436 21.90 -18.94 -6.97
CA TYR A 436 22.93 -19.44 -7.86
C TYR A 436 22.33 -20.07 -9.13
N MET A 437 21.23 -20.81 -9.01
CA MET A 437 20.51 -21.31 -10.18
C MET A 437 20.01 -20.17 -11.08
N ILE A 438 19.42 -19.12 -10.51
CA ILE A 438 18.98 -17.93 -11.27
C ILE A 438 20.16 -17.21 -11.92
N PHE A 439 21.29 -17.10 -11.23
CA PHE A 439 22.53 -16.56 -11.79
C PHE A 439 22.98 -17.37 -13.01
N LEU A 440 23.03 -18.70 -12.91
CA LEU A 440 23.38 -19.60 -14.02
C LEU A 440 22.40 -19.53 -15.19
N PHE A 441 21.09 -19.41 -14.93
CA PHE A 441 20.10 -19.16 -15.98
C PHE A 441 20.42 -17.88 -16.75
N ASN A 442 20.72 -16.78 -16.04
CA ASN A 442 21.08 -15.52 -16.67
C ASN A 442 22.41 -15.62 -17.44
N VAL A 443 23.39 -16.37 -16.96
CA VAL A 443 24.64 -16.64 -17.70
C VAL A 443 24.30 -17.38 -19.00
N ASN A 444 23.54 -18.47 -18.93
CA ASN A 444 23.20 -19.28 -20.10
C ASN A 444 22.39 -18.51 -21.16
N ASP A 445 21.49 -17.63 -20.71
CA ASP A 445 20.62 -16.83 -21.59
C ASP A 445 21.36 -15.65 -22.21
N LYS A 446 22.09 -14.86 -21.39
CA LYS A 446 22.59 -13.54 -21.77
C LYS A 446 24.09 -13.51 -22.10
N ASN A 447 24.89 -14.45 -21.59
CA ASN A 447 26.34 -14.47 -21.80
C ASN A 447 26.68 -15.19 -23.13
N GLN A 448 27.52 -14.55 -23.95
CA GLN A 448 27.93 -15.10 -25.25
C GLN A 448 29.29 -15.81 -25.23
N ILE A 449 30.05 -15.67 -24.14
CA ILE A 449 31.44 -16.14 -24.04
C ILE A 449 31.52 -17.49 -23.33
N VAL A 450 30.75 -17.67 -22.26
CA VAL A 450 30.75 -18.88 -21.44
C VAL A 450 30.15 -20.06 -22.21
N ASP A 451 30.78 -21.23 -22.08
CA ASP A 451 30.26 -22.48 -22.68
C ASP A 451 28.93 -22.88 -22.03
N LYS A 452 27.86 -22.82 -22.83
CA LYS A 452 26.50 -23.22 -22.42
C LYS A 452 26.42 -24.67 -21.94
N ARG A 453 27.24 -25.57 -22.49
CA ARG A 453 27.29 -26.97 -22.03
C ARG A 453 27.81 -27.07 -20.61
N TRP A 454 28.81 -26.27 -20.26
CA TRP A 454 29.30 -26.19 -18.89
C TRP A 454 28.21 -25.64 -17.97
N THR A 455 27.54 -24.55 -18.37
CA THR A 455 26.45 -23.96 -17.57
C THR A 455 25.31 -24.95 -17.35
N HIS A 456 24.88 -25.68 -18.37
CA HIS A 456 23.87 -26.74 -18.23
C HIS A 456 24.33 -27.87 -17.31
N SER A 457 25.57 -28.32 -17.46
CA SER A 457 26.14 -29.36 -16.60
C SER A 457 26.18 -28.93 -15.14
N GLU A 458 26.53 -27.66 -14.88
CA GLU A 458 26.55 -27.10 -13.53
C GLU A 458 25.14 -26.95 -12.96
N MET A 459 24.16 -26.48 -13.75
CA MET A 459 22.76 -26.42 -13.33
C MET A 459 22.22 -27.81 -12.95
N ILE A 460 22.53 -28.84 -13.74
CA ILE A 460 22.17 -30.23 -13.43
C ILE A 460 22.88 -30.70 -12.15
N ARG A 461 24.16 -30.35 -11.98
CA ARG A 461 24.94 -30.72 -10.80
C ARG A 461 24.33 -30.13 -9.54
N ILE A 462 24.04 -28.83 -9.50
CA ILE A 462 23.47 -28.19 -8.30
C ILE A 462 22.05 -28.66 -8.01
N GLN A 463 21.26 -28.98 -9.03
CA GLN A 463 19.94 -29.58 -8.84
C GLN A 463 20.04 -30.95 -8.16
N ARG A 464 20.92 -31.83 -8.66
CA ARG A 464 21.15 -33.14 -8.05
C ARG A 464 21.75 -33.05 -6.65
N LEU A 465 22.69 -32.12 -6.45
CA LEU A 465 23.30 -31.85 -5.15
C LEU A 465 22.23 -31.44 -4.12
N TRP A 466 21.32 -30.54 -4.51
CA TRP A 466 20.17 -30.20 -3.65
C TRP A 466 19.33 -31.43 -3.33
N GLN A 467 18.84 -32.12 -4.36
CA GLN A 467 17.89 -33.22 -4.23
C GLN A 467 18.43 -34.37 -3.39
N ASN A 468 19.69 -34.74 -3.59
CA ASN A 468 20.28 -35.92 -2.98
C ASN A 468 20.91 -35.62 -1.61
N ASP A 469 21.52 -34.44 -1.44
CA ASP A 469 22.43 -34.20 -0.31
C ASP A 469 21.92 -33.12 0.67
N TYR A 470 21.15 -32.12 0.20
CA TYR A 470 20.77 -30.96 1.03
C TYR A 470 19.28 -30.87 1.36
N TYR A 471 18.37 -31.35 0.51
CA TYR A 471 16.93 -31.15 0.70
C TYR A 471 16.45 -31.67 2.07
N MET A 472 16.77 -32.92 2.41
CA MET A 472 16.31 -33.53 3.65
C MET A 472 16.92 -32.87 4.90
N SER A 473 18.21 -32.53 4.86
CA SER A 473 18.86 -31.88 5.99
C SER A 473 18.31 -30.46 6.22
N GLN A 474 18.09 -29.69 5.15
CA GLN A 474 17.50 -28.36 5.25
C GLN A 474 16.03 -28.40 5.70
N ALA A 475 15.24 -29.37 5.22
CA ALA A 475 13.86 -29.55 5.68
C ALA A 475 13.80 -29.91 7.18
N GLN A 476 14.71 -30.74 7.68
CA GLN A 476 14.80 -31.09 9.11
C GLN A 476 15.24 -29.92 9.99
N ASN A 477 16.03 -28.99 9.46
CA ASN A 477 16.44 -27.78 10.17
C ASN A 477 15.32 -26.73 10.30
N MET A 478 14.16 -26.93 9.67
CA MET A 478 13.03 -26.02 9.80
C MET A 478 12.34 -26.17 11.15
N GLN A 479 11.96 -25.04 11.75
CA GLN A 479 11.11 -25.05 12.93
C GLN A 479 9.71 -25.54 12.56
N THR A 480 9.27 -26.62 13.19
CA THR A 480 7.94 -27.19 12.97
C THR A 480 6.98 -26.62 14.00
N PHE A 481 5.95 -25.93 13.53
CA PHE A 481 4.77 -25.59 14.33
C PHE A 481 3.68 -26.61 14.00
N SER A 482 3.16 -27.30 15.01
CA SER A 482 2.05 -28.24 14.83
C SER A 482 0.88 -27.82 15.69
N TYR A 483 -0.31 -27.87 15.10
CA TYR A 483 -1.57 -27.64 15.77
C TYR A 483 -2.48 -28.82 15.46
N SER A 484 -3.20 -29.32 16.47
CA SER A 484 -4.16 -30.40 16.29
C SER A 484 -5.51 -29.95 16.82
N GLN A 485 -6.56 -30.28 16.08
CA GLN A 485 -7.94 -30.02 16.45
C GLN A 485 -8.75 -31.29 16.28
N GLN A 486 -9.62 -31.59 17.24
CA GLN A 486 -10.59 -32.66 17.11
C GLN A 486 -11.93 -32.10 16.63
N ILE A 487 -12.53 -32.77 15.65
CA ILE A 487 -13.83 -32.41 15.09
C ILE A 487 -14.79 -33.56 15.36
N SER A 488 -16.00 -33.26 15.83
CA SER A 488 -17.03 -34.26 16.10
C SER A 488 -17.36 -35.04 14.81
N PRO A 489 -17.48 -36.38 14.87
CA PRO A 489 -17.95 -37.19 13.74
C PRO A 489 -19.28 -36.70 13.15
N GLU A 490 -20.17 -36.13 13.97
CA GLU A 490 -21.46 -35.61 13.53
C GLU A 490 -21.32 -34.42 12.57
N ILE A 491 -20.32 -33.56 12.79
CA ILE A 491 -20.01 -32.42 11.91
C ILE A 491 -19.51 -32.94 10.56
N ILE A 492 -18.65 -33.96 10.58
CA ILE A 492 -18.13 -34.60 9.36
C ILE A 492 -19.26 -35.27 8.58
N THR A 493 -20.15 -36.01 9.24
CA THR A 493 -21.31 -36.64 8.60
C THR A 493 -22.20 -35.60 7.93
N LYS A 494 -22.57 -34.53 8.64
CA LYS A 494 -23.38 -33.42 8.08
C LYS A 494 -22.71 -32.75 6.90
N PHE A 495 -21.40 -32.48 7.00
CA PHE A 495 -20.62 -31.90 5.90
C PHE A 495 -20.67 -32.79 4.65
N ASN A 496 -20.44 -34.09 4.80
CA ASN A 496 -20.45 -35.05 3.69
C ASN A 496 -21.84 -35.18 3.06
N GLU A 497 -22.90 -35.18 3.86
CA GLU A 497 -24.29 -35.18 3.36
C GLU A 497 -24.61 -33.92 2.57
N GLN A 498 -24.25 -32.74 3.08
CA GLN A 498 -24.47 -31.47 2.39
C GLN A 498 -23.65 -31.35 1.10
N ALA A 499 -22.37 -31.76 1.12
CA ALA A 499 -21.51 -31.72 -0.05
C ALA A 499 -21.99 -32.64 -1.19
N LEU A 500 -22.58 -33.79 -0.85
CA LEU A 500 -23.19 -34.70 -1.83
C LEU A 500 -24.56 -34.21 -2.33
N LEU A 501 -25.30 -33.46 -1.51
CA LEU A 501 -26.61 -32.93 -1.88
C LEU A 501 -26.52 -31.69 -2.78
N ASN A 502 -25.57 -30.79 -2.50
CA ASN A 502 -25.35 -29.59 -3.28
C ASN A 502 -23.85 -29.30 -3.43
N PRO A 503 -23.25 -29.50 -4.62
CA PRO A 503 -21.82 -29.27 -4.82
C PRO A 503 -21.42 -27.79 -4.69
N ILE A 504 -22.36 -26.83 -4.82
CA ILE A 504 -22.08 -25.40 -4.62
C ILE A 504 -21.72 -25.12 -3.16
N PHE A 505 -22.30 -25.85 -2.19
CA PHE A 505 -21.92 -25.74 -0.78
C PHE A 505 -20.43 -26.05 -0.60
N PHE A 506 -19.93 -27.13 -1.23
CA PHE A 506 -18.52 -27.49 -1.18
C PHE A 506 -17.64 -26.41 -1.83
N ALA A 507 -18.06 -25.86 -2.97
CA ALA A 507 -17.34 -24.78 -3.64
C ALA A 507 -17.19 -23.53 -2.76
N LEU A 508 -18.26 -23.12 -2.07
CA LEU A 508 -18.26 -21.94 -1.18
C LEU A 508 -17.29 -22.08 -0.01
N GLN A 509 -17.08 -23.29 0.51
CA GLN A 509 -16.08 -23.53 1.56
C GLN A 509 -14.66 -23.34 1.01
N CYS A 510 -14.44 -23.69 -0.26
CA CYS A 510 -13.13 -23.63 -0.91
C CYS A 510 -12.79 -22.24 -1.46
N ILE A 511 -13.74 -21.60 -2.16
CA ILE A 511 -13.56 -20.34 -2.90
C ILE A 511 -14.56 -19.28 -2.39
N PRO A 512 -14.30 -18.69 -1.22
CA PRO A 512 -15.09 -17.56 -0.73
C PRO A 512 -14.86 -16.33 -1.61
N CYS A 513 -15.86 -15.94 -2.41
CA CYS A 513 -15.73 -14.92 -3.45
C CYS A 513 -16.72 -13.74 -3.36
N SER A 514 -17.65 -13.74 -2.40
CA SER A 514 -18.47 -12.57 -2.06
C SER A 514 -17.60 -11.41 -1.55
N LYS A 515 -18.05 -10.15 -1.72
CA LYS A 515 -17.32 -8.96 -1.27
C LYS A 515 -16.96 -9.03 0.22
N GLU A 516 -17.89 -9.43 1.08
CA GLU A 516 -17.71 -9.53 2.54
C GLU A 516 -16.61 -10.53 2.88
N LYS A 517 -16.64 -11.71 2.25
CA LYS A 517 -15.60 -12.72 2.45
C LYS A 517 -14.24 -12.29 1.91
N LEU A 518 -14.18 -11.62 0.77
CA LEU A 518 -12.91 -11.06 0.29
C LEU A 518 -12.35 -10.03 1.28
N ILE A 519 -13.19 -9.16 1.85
CA ILE A 519 -12.79 -8.23 2.92
C ILE A 519 -12.24 -8.99 4.13
N GLU A 520 -12.90 -10.05 4.59
CA GLU A 520 -12.43 -10.88 5.71
C GLU A 520 -11.03 -11.46 5.43
N LEU A 521 -10.80 -12.02 4.23
CA LEU A 521 -9.47 -12.54 3.84
C LEU A 521 -8.42 -11.42 3.84
N MET A 522 -8.74 -10.29 3.20
CA MET A 522 -7.85 -9.13 3.11
C MET A 522 -7.54 -8.52 4.48
N GLN A 523 -8.49 -8.53 5.43
CA GLN A 523 -8.26 -8.09 6.81
C GLN A 523 -7.24 -8.98 7.51
N CYS A 524 -7.32 -10.31 7.32
CA CYS A 524 -6.30 -11.20 7.85
C CYS A 524 -4.92 -10.94 7.20
N THR A 525 -4.85 -10.74 5.88
CA THR A 525 -3.58 -10.35 5.19
C THR A 525 -3.01 -9.06 5.79
N SER A 526 -3.88 -8.07 6.01
CA SER A 526 -3.55 -6.76 6.57
C SER A 526 -3.06 -6.80 8.02
N GLN A 527 -3.51 -7.78 8.81
CA GLN A 527 -3.09 -8.00 10.20
C GLN A 527 -1.67 -8.57 10.31
N TYR A 528 -1.19 -9.28 9.28
CA TYR A 528 0.11 -9.96 9.29
C TYR A 528 1.04 -9.48 8.16
N PRO A 529 1.33 -8.17 8.05
CA PRO A 529 2.03 -7.59 6.90
C PRO A 529 3.47 -8.13 6.75
N ILE A 530 4.12 -8.50 7.85
CA ILE A 530 5.50 -8.98 7.87
C ILE A 530 5.68 -10.21 6.97
N ILE A 531 4.69 -11.11 6.90
CA ILE A 531 4.74 -12.32 6.06
C ILE A 531 4.88 -11.96 4.57
N HIS A 532 4.37 -10.79 4.17
CA HIS A 532 4.39 -10.29 2.80
C HIS A 532 5.56 -9.34 2.51
N LEU A 533 6.36 -8.97 3.52
CA LEU A 533 7.53 -8.09 3.39
C LEU A 533 8.87 -8.85 3.40
N VAL A 534 8.85 -10.14 3.71
CA VAL A 534 10.05 -10.99 3.78
C VAL A 534 10.17 -11.89 2.56
N ASN A 535 11.41 -12.19 2.17
CA ASN A 535 11.68 -13.16 1.10
C ASN A 535 11.17 -14.54 1.50
N ARG A 536 10.40 -15.18 0.60
CA ARG A 536 9.85 -16.52 0.80
C ARG A 536 10.54 -17.51 -0.13
N ILE A 537 11.03 -18.61 0.45
CA ILE A 537 11.56 -19.74 -0.29
C ILE A 537 10.85 -21.00 0.18
N THR A 538 10.31 -21.74 -0.79
CA THR A 538 9.71 -23.05 -0.56
C THR A 538 10.77 -24.11 -0.82
N LEU A 539 11.00 -24.98 0.18
CA LEU A 539 11.86 -26.14 0.00
C LEU A 539 11.07 -27.24 -0.73
N SER A 540 11.45 -27.54 -1.97
CA SER A 540 10.90 -28.66 -2.74
C SER A 540 11.96 -29.75 -2.93
N PRO A 541 11.58 -31.05 -2.98
CA PRO A 541 12.51 -32.15 -3.16
C PRO A 541 13.40 -32.00 -4.40
N ILE A 542 12.88 -31.42 -5.48
CA ILE A 542 13.63 -31.27 -6.73
C ILE A 542 14.61 -30.10 -6.63
N PHE A 543 14.15 -28.93 -6.15
CA PHE A 543 14.97 -27.73 -5.99
C PHE A 543 14.25 -26.67 -5.14
N PRO A 544 14.94 -25.74 -4.44
CA PRO A 544 14.29 -24.62 -3.78
C PRO A 544 13.60 -23.70 -4.79
N ILE A 545 12.42 -23.21 -4.42
CA ILE A 545 11.59 -22.34 -5.25
C ILE A 545 11.50 -20.98 -4.56
N GLY A 546 11.84 -19.91 -5.28
CA GLY A 546 11.74 -18.54 -4.78
C GLY A 546 10.29 -18.07 -4.63
N GLU A 547 10.12 -16.77 -4.41
CA GLU A 547 8.82 -16.18 -4.14
C GLU A 547 7.84 -16.42 -5.31
N VAL A 548 6.72 -17.08 -5.00
CA VAL A 548 5.62 -17.30 -5.95
C VAL A 548 4.98 -15.95 -6.23
N LYS A 549 5.09 -15.49 -7.47
CA LYS A 549 4.40 -14.30 -7.95
C LYS A 549 3.13 -14.73 -8.66
N ILE A 550 2.04 -14.01 -8.41
CA ILE A 550 0.83 -14.15 -9.21
C ILE A 550 1.11 -13.59 -10.60
N HIS A 551 1.04 -14.46 -11.60
CA HIS A 551 1.21 -14.09 -13.00
C HIS A 551 -0.13 -13.64 -13.55
N LEU A 552 -0.26 -12.34 -13.84
CA LEU A 552 -1.49 -11.78 -14.40
C LEU A 552 -1.54 -11.86 -15.93
N GLU A 553 -0.39 -12.04 -16.58
CA GLU A 553 -0.31 -12.15 -18.04
C GLU A 553 -1.04 -13.41 -18.51
N ARG A 554 -2.11 -13.24 -19.28
CA ARG A 554 -3.01 -14.31 -19.80
C ARG A 554 -3.96 -14.94 -18.76
N HIS A 555 -4.03 -14.39 -17.55
CA HIS A 555 -4.93 -14.83 -16.48
C HIS A 555 -6.07 -13.82 -16.24
N ASP A 556 -7.01 -13.72 -17.18
CA ASP A 556 -8.05 -12.67 -17.16
C ASP A 556 -8.92 -12.70 -15.87
N ILE A 557 -9.20 -13.87 -15.31
CA ILE A 557 -9.96 -13.99 -14.05
C ILE A 557 -9.18 -13.42 -12.86
N ASP A 558 -7.86 -13.58 -12.85
CA ASP A 558 -7.01 -12.99 -11.81
C ASP A 558 -6.89 -11.46 -11.99
N ASN A 559 -6.98 -10.95 -13.22
CA ASN A 559 -7.10 -9.51 -13.48
C ASN A 559 -8.42 -8.96 -12.93
N VAL A 560 -9.54 -9.67 -13.11
CA VAL A 560 -10.83 -9.28 -12.51
C VAL A 560 -10.73 -9.29 -10.99
N LEU A 561 -10.15 -10.33 -10.39
CA LEU A 561 -9.94 -10.37 -8.94
C LEU A 561 -9.07 -9.20 -8.46
N SER A 562 -8.04 -8.82 -9.22
CA SER A 562 -7.19 -7.66 -8.94
C SER A 562 -7.99 -6.35 -8.93
N GLU A 563 -8.92 -6.19 -9.88
CA GLU A 563 -9.82 -5.03 -9.96
C GLU A 563 -10.78 -4.99 -8.77
N MET A 564 -11.36 -6.14 -8.39
CA MET A 564 -12.23 -6.25 -7.21
C MET A 564 -11.49 -5.85 -5.93
N ILE A 565 -10.25 -6.30 -5.76
CA ILE A 565 -9.40 -5.93 -4.62
C ILE A 565 -9.14 -4.42 -4.61
N GLN A 566 -8.79 -3.84 -5.76
CA GLN A 566 -8.56 -2.39 -5.86
C GLN A 566 -9.81 -1.60 -5.45
N ASN A 567 -10.99 -1.97 -5.94
CA ASN A 567 -12.25 -1.35 -5.56
C ASN A 567 -12.52 -1.48 -4.05
N ILE A 568 -12.25 -2.65 -3.45
CA ILE A 568 -12.36 -2.84 -2.01
C ILE A 568 -11.40 -1.92 -1.24
N LEU A 569 -10.16 -1.75 -1.70
CA LEU A 569 -9.20 -0.84 -1.04
C LEU A 569 -9.66 0.62 -1.11
N GLU A 570 -10.24 1.05 -2.23
CA GLU A 570 -10.77 2.40 -2.42
C GLU A 570 -12.02 2.66 -1.57
N THR A 571 -12.95 1.70 -1.50
CA THR A 571 -14.26 1.88 -0.84
C THR A 571 -14.27 1.45 0.63
N ASN A 572 -13.42 0.50 1.02
CA ASN A 572 -13.37 -0.11 2.34
C ASN A 572 -11.96 -0.07 2.97
N GLY A 573 -11.06 0.79 2.46
CA GLY A 573 -9.68 0.93 2.93
C GLY A 573 -9.53 1.09 4.44
N TYR A 574 -10.47 1.80 5.08
CA TYR A 574 -10.50 2.02 6.54
C TYR A 574 -10.64 0.72 7.36
N LYS A 575 -11.07 -0.39 6.75
CA LYS A 575 -11.20 -1.70 7.43
C LYS A 575 -9.86 -2.40 7.63
N PHE A 576 -8.81 -1.98 6.92
CA PHE A 576 -7.50 -2.63 6.92
C PHE A 576 -6.53 -1.87 7.82
N LEU A 577 -5.82 -2.60 8.70
CA LEU A 577 -4.79 -2.04 9.59
C LEU A 577 -3.59 -1.50 8.80
N ASN A 578 -3.17 -2.27 7.81
CA ASN A 578 -2.09 -1.97 6.87
C ASN A 578 -2.61 -2.15 5.44
N ILE A 579 -2.44 -1.12 4.61
CA ILE A 579 -2.73 -1.20 3.18
C ILE A 579 -1.49 -1.73 2.47
N LEU A 580 -1.61 -2.93 1.90
CA LEU A 580 -0.52 -3.62 1.18
C LEU A 580 -0.68 -3.48 -0.34
N PRO A 581 0.37 -3.78 -1.13
CA PRO A 581 0.23 -3.87 -2.59
C PRO A 581 -0.81 -4.93 -2.98
N ILE A 582 -1.55 -4.69 -4.07
CA ILE A 582 -2.58 -5.60 -4.59
C ILE A 582 -2.04 -7.03 -4.79
N SER A 583 -0.80 -7.15 -5.26
CA SER A 583 -0.13 -8.44 -5.46
C SER A 583 0.01 -9.27 -4.17
N SER A 584 0.17 -8.61 -3.02
CA SER A 584 0.22 -9.28 -1.71
C SER A 584 -1.14 -9.90 -1.35
N TYR A 585 -2.23 -9.17 -1.57
CA TYR A 585 -3.59 -9.66 -1.34
C TYR A 585 -3.95 -10.80 -2.30
N LEU A 586 -3.67 -10.65 -3.60
CA LEU A 586 -3.92 -11.70 -4.60
C LEU A 586 -3.25 -13.02 -4.23
N LEU A 587 -1.98 -12.94 -3.81
CA LEU A 587 -1.23 -14.12 -3.41
C LEU A 587 -1.81 -14.78 -2.16
N ASP A 588 -2.16 -14.01 -1.13
CA ASP A 588 -2.76 -14.57 0.09
C ASP A 588 -4.13 -15.21 -0.18
N ILE A 589 -4.95 -14.59 -1.04
CA ILE A 589 -6.25 -15.13 -1.44
C ILE A 589 -6.08 -16.49 -2.15
N HIS A 590 -5.14 -16.59 -3.10
CA HIS A 590 -4.86 -17.87 -3.77
C HIS A 590 -4.34 -18.93 -2.80
N GLU A 591 -3.47 -18.58 -1.87
CA GLU A 591 -3.00 -19.52 -0.83
C GLU A 591 -4.15 -19.98 0.09
N ARG A 592 -5.07 -19.08 0.46
CA ARG A 592 -6.26 -19.46 1.23
C ARG A 592 -7.21 -20.36 0.45
N TYR A 593 -7.41 -20.12 -0.85
CA TYR A 593 -8.18 -21.04 -1.70
C TYR A 593 -7.60 -22.44 -1.70
N LYS A 594 -6.26 -22.58 -1.79
CA LYS A 594 -5.58 -23.88 -1.67
C LYS A 594 -5.84 -24.52 -0.31
N GLN A 595 -5.60 -23.78 0.77
CA GLN A 595 -5.76 -24.27 2.14
C GLN A 595 -7.20 -24.71 2.43
N HIS A 596 -8.19 -23.87 2.11
CA HIS A 596 -9.60 -24.21 2.28
C HIS A 596 -9.97 -25.45 1.48
N THR A 597 -9.45 -25.60 0.26
CA THR A 597 -9.69 -26.80 -0.55
C THR A 597 -9.07 -28.05 0.09
N PHE A 598 -7.82 -27.97 0.58
CA PHE A 598 -7.20 -29.07 1.33
C PHE A 598 -8.01 -29.47 2.55
N THR A 599 -8.51 -28.49 3.32
CA THR A 599 -9.37 -28.74 4.48
C THR A 599 -10.69 -29.40 4.09
N ALA A 600 -11.40 -28.84 3.11
CA ALA A 600 -12.69 -29.36 2.66
C ALA A 600 -12.57 -30.79 2.11
N VAL A 601 -11.54 -31.07 1.31
CA VAL A 601 -11.25 -32.42 0.82
C VAL A 601 -10.89 -33.37 1.95
N SER A 602 -10.15 -32.90 2.97
CA SER A 602 -9.80 -33.73 4.13
C SER A 602 -11.00 -34.11 5.00
N PHE A 603 -12.05 -33.27 5.03
CA PHE A 603 -13.31 -33.60 5.71
C PHE A 603 -14.20 -34.54 4.90
N PHE A 604 -13.97 -34.67 3.60
CA PHE A 604 -14.74 -35.55 2.75
C PHE A 604 -14.22 -37.00 2.80
N ASN A 605 -15.10 -37.95 3.08
CA ASN A 605 -14.76 -39.38 3.19
C ASN A 605 -15.75 -40.32 2.48
N ARG A 606 -16.54 -39.77 1.56
CA ARG A 606 -17.55 -40.49 0.75
C ARG A 606 -17.19 -40.51 -0.74
N GLU A 607 -15.91 -40.66 -1.07
CA GLU A 607 -15.39 -40.64 -2.44
C GLU A 607 -16.04 -41.71 -3.33
N LYS A 608 -16.34 -42.89 -2.77
CA LYS A 608 -17.04 -43.97 -3.47
C LYS A 608 -18.43 -43.55 -3.95
N ASP A 609 -19.16 -42.80 -3.12
CA ASP A 609 -20.53 -42.40 -3.42
C ASP A 609 -20.54 -41.31 -4.49
N LEU A 610 -19.65 -40.33 -4.37
CA LEU A 610 -19.47 -39.29 -5.39
C LEU A 610 -19.01 -39.88 -6.72
N TYR A 611 -18.08 -40.83 -6.71
CA TYR A 611 -17.69 -41.57 -7.90
C TYR A 611 -18.87 -42.29 -8.56
N GLY A 612 -19.74 -42.90 -7.75
CA GLY A 612 -20.97 -43.55 -8.22
C GLY A 612 -21.98 -42.56 -8.83
N ILE A 613 -22.08 -41.33 -8.32
CA ILE A 613 -22.87 -40.26 -8.93
C ILE A 613 -22.30 -39.93 -10.31
N ILE A 614 -21.00 -39.65 -10.41
CA ILE A 614 -20.35 -39.34 -11.69
C ILE A 614 -20.52 -40.46 -12.70
N GLN A 615 -20.37 -41.72 -12.28
CA GLN A 615 -20.51 -42.88 -13.15
C GLN A 615 -21.91 -43.01 -13.78
N LYS A 616 -22.96 -42.53 -13.12
CA LYS A 616 -24.33 -42.54 -13.66
C LYS A 616 -24.59 -41.42 -14.67
N GLU A 617 -23.83 -40.34 -14.57
CA GLU A 617 -23.99 -39.11 -15.38
C GLU A 617 -23.04 -39.08 -16.60
N THR A 618 -22.30 -40.17 -16.86
CA THR A 618 -21.41 -40.32 -18.01
C THR A 618 -21.68 -41.62 -18.76
N ASP A 619 -21.65 -41.54 -20.10
CA ASP A 619 -21.74 -42.71 -20.98
C ASP A 619 -20.38 -43.45 -21.09
N ILE A 620 -19.31 -42.87 -20.58
CA ILE A 620 -17.96 -43.45 -20.62
C ILE A 620 -17.81 -44.46 -19.47
N LYS A 621 -17.52 -45.72 -19.82
CA LYS A 621 -17.28 -46.77 -18.84
C LYS A 621 -16.01 -46.49 -18.03
N LEU A 622 -16.20 -46.13 -16.76
CA LEU A 622 -15.11 -45.88 -15.82
C LEU A 622 -14.49 -47.18 -15.27
N LEU A 623 -13.24 -47.09 -14.82
CA LEU A 623 -12.61 -48.14 -14.01
C LEU A 623 -13.44 -48.42 -12.74
N PRO A 624 -13.47 -49.65 -12.21
CA PRO A 624 -14.12 -49.92 -10.94
C PRO A 624 -13.47 -49.12 -9.80
N PHE A 625 -14.28 -48.56 -8.91
CA PHE A 625 -13.77 -47.86 -7.75
C PHE A 625 -13.03 -48.82 -6.80
N SER A 626 -11.82 -48.43 -6.39
CA SER A 626 -10.98 -49.13 -5.42
C SER A 626 -10.63 -48.19 -4.28
N GLN A 627 -10.56 -48.72 -3.04
CA GLN A 627 -10.05 -47.94 -1.90
C GLN A 627 -8.57 -47.63 -2.05
N THR A 628 -7.81 -48.52 -2.68
CA THR A 628 -6.44 -48.23 -3.13
C THR A 628 -6.53 -47.49 -4.45
N LEU A 629 -6.48 -46.16 -4.39
CA LEU A 629 -6.55 -45.29 -5.56
C LEU A 629 -5.35 -45.50 -6.47
N THR A 630 -5.59 -45.50 -7.78
CA THR A 630 -4.55 -45.59 -8.81
C THR A 630 -4.52 -44.31 -9.63
N LEU A 631 -3.37 -43.97 -10.21
CA LEU A 631 -3.24 -42.83 -11.11
C LEU A 631 -4.22 -42.92 -12.29
N GLY A 632 -4.46 -44.13 -12.81
CA GLY A 632 -5.44 -44.37 -13.88
C GLY A 632 -6.88 -44.01 -13.50
N MET A 633 -7.24 -44.15 -12.21
CA MET A 633 -8.57 -43.76 -11.74
C MET A 633 -8.80 -42.26 -11.74
N LEU A 634 -7.75 -41.46 -11.49
CA LEU A 634 -7.79 -40.00 -11.58
C LEU A 634 -7.74 -39.53 -13.03
N THR A 635 -6.77 -40.00 -13.81
CA THR A 635 -6.52 -39.46 -15.16
C THR A 635 -7.65 -39.71 -16.15
N GLN A 636 -8.45 -40.78 -15.97
CA GLN A 636 -9.66 -41.00 -16.76
C GLN A 636 -10.73 -39.91 -16.56
N LEU A 637 -10.72 -39.18 -15.43
CA LEU A 637 -11.73 -38.18 -15.11
C LEU A 637 -11.49 -36.87 -15.87
N PHE A 638 -10.23 -36.54 -16.21
CA PHE A 638 -9.92 -35.27 -16.89
C PHE A 638 -10.63 -35.15 -18.23
N PRO A 639 -10.57 -36.12 -19.18
CA PRO A 639 -11.29 -36.02 -20.44
C PRO A 639 -12.81 -35.83 -20.25
N ILE A 640 -13.39 -36.45 -19.23
CA ILE A 640 -14.82 -36.35 -18.92
C ILE A 640 -15.16 -34.95 -18.44
N LEU A 641 -14.35 -34.39 -17.54
CA LEU A 641 -14.49 -33.01 -17.09
C LEU A 641 -14.41 -32.05 -18.27
N GLU A 642 -13.45 -32.24 -19.17
CA GLU A 642 -13.30 -31.38 -20.35
C GLU A 642 -14.50 -31.48 -21.31
N ILE A 643 -15.07 -32.67 -21.50
CA ILE A 643 -16.31 -32.86 -22.29
C ILE A 643 -17.46 -32.10 -21.64
N LYS A 644 -17.64 -32.24 -20.32
CA LYS A 644 -18.72 -31.57 -19.59
C LYS A 644 -18.55 -30.05 -19.57
N ILE A 645 -17.34 -29.53 -19.48
CA ILE A 645 -17.08 -28.08 -19.61
C ILE A 645 -17.49 -27.57 -20.99
N ARG A 646 -17.22 -28.32 -22.07
CA ARG A 646 -17.64 -27.93 -23.44
C ARG A 646 -19.16 -27.94 -23.58
N GLU A 647 -19.83 -28.97 -23.06
CA GLU A 647 -21.30 -29.05 -23.01
C GLU A 647 -21.87 -27.84 -22.28
N PHE A 648 -21.39 -27.58 -21.06
CA PHE A 648 -21.79 -26.44 -20.24
C PHE A 648 -21.58 -25.10 -20.94
N SER A 649 -20.40 -24.88 -21.51
CA SER A 649 -20.07 -23.60 -22.17
C SER A 649 -20.96 -23.33 -23.39
N THR A 650 -21.36 -24.39 -24.10
CA THR A 650 -22.29 -24.28 -25.24
C THR A 650 -23.68 -23.82 -24.79
N LEU A 651 -24.15 -24.26 -23.61
CA LEU A 651 -25.40 -23.76 -23.02
C LEU A 651 -25.36 -22.26 -22.71
N PHE A 652 -24.17 -21.69 -22.48
CA PHE A 652 -23.93 -20.24 -22.29
C PHE A 652 -23.63 -19.49 -23.61
N GLY A 653 -23.89 -20.12 -24.76
CA GLY A 653 -23.62 -19.55 -26.08
C GLY A 653 -22.13 -19.27 -26.33
N VAL A 654 -21.23 -19.98 -25.65
CA VAL A 654 -19.78 -19.92 -25.90
C VAL A 654 -19.41 -20.99 -26.93
N PHE A 655 -18.75 -20.57 -28.02
CA PHE A 655 -18.39 -21.47 -29.11
C PHE A 655 -17.22 -22.38 -28.72
N PRO A 656 -17.38 -23.73 -28.74
CA PRO A 656 -16.40 -24.65 -28.14
C PRO A 656 -15.15 -24.90 -29.00
N PHE A 657 -15.05 -24.31 -30.19
CA PHE A 657 -13.95 -24.53 -31.13
C PHE A 657 -13.08 -23.27 -31.31
N LYS A 658 -11.82 -23.48 -31.68
CA LYS A 658 -10.87 -22.42 -31.99
C LYS A 658 -11.32 -21.66 -33.25
N LYS A 659 -11.24 -20.34 -33.18
CA LYS A 659 -11.69 -19.40 -34.25
C LYS A 659 -10.58 -19.03 -35.25
N LYS A 660 -9.31 -19.33 -34.95
CA LYS A 660 -8.18 -19.03 -35.85
C LYS A 660 -8.14 -20.01 -37.02
N LEU A 661 -7.94 -19.49 -38.24
CA LEU A 661 -7.95 -20.27 -39.49
C LEU A 661 -7.03 -21.51 -39.45
N GLU A 662 -5.82 -21.34 -38.87
CA GLU A 662 -4.80 -22.39 -38.76
C GLU A 662 -5.21 -23.60 -37.91
N ASN A 663 -6.13 -23.41 -36.97
CA ASN A 663 -6.58 -24.44 -36.03
C ASN A 663 -8.11 -24.53 -35.98
N PHE A 664 -8.77 -24.13 -37.07
CA PHE A 664 -10.23 -24.05 -37.17
C PHE A 664 -10.89 -25.39 -36.85
N MET A 665 -11.98 -25.37 -36.08
CA MET A 665 -12.74 -26.56 -35.64
C MET A 665 -11.97 -27.55 -34.75
N GLN A 666 -10.75 -27.23 -34.31
CA GLN A 666 -10.18 -27.91 -33.14
C GLN A 666 -10.85 -27.40 -31.87
N TYR A 667 -11.03 -28.27 -30.87
CA TYR A 667 -11.58 -27.84 -29.59
C TYR A 667 -10.72 -26.77 -28.93
N SER A 668 -11.40 -25.76 -28.38
CA SER A 668 -10.80 -24.79 -27.48
C SER A 668 -10.40 -25.47 -26.17
N ASP A 669 -9.40 -24.89 -25.50
CA ASP A 669 -8.96 -25.38 -24.21
C ASP A 669 -10.07 -25.16 -23.15
N PRO A 670 -10.36 -26.14 -22.27
CA PRO A 670 -11.38 -26.02 -21.24
C PRO A 670 -11.22 -24.79 -20.34
N SER A 671 -9.98 -24.41 -20.01
CA SER A 671 -9.70 -23.22 -19.20
C SER A 671 -10.13 -21.94 -19.91
N SER A 672 -9.97 -21.87 -21.23
CA SER A 672 -10.37 -20.71 -22.04
C SER A 672 -11.89 -20.60 -22.13
N LEU A 673 -12.60 -21.73 -22.22
CA LEU A 673 -14.06 -21.77 -22.23
C LEU A 673 -14.65 -21.32 -20.89
N LEU A 674 -14.14 -21.86 -19.77
CA LEU A 674 -14.55 -21.44 -18.42
C LEU A 674 -14.28 -19.95 -18.19
N ARG A 675 -13.13 -19.46 -18.65
CA ARG A 675 -12.79 -18.03 -18.57
C ARG A 675 -13.79 -17.16 -19.32
N GLU A 676 -14.18 -17.53 -20.54
CA GLU A 676 -15.18 -16.77 -21.31
C GLU A 676 -16.54 -16.73 -20.58
N VAL A 677 -16.97 -17.86 -19.99
CA VAL A 677 -18.21 -17.90 -19.19
C VAL A 677 -18.10 -17.03 -17.93
N LEU A 678 -17.02 -17.17 -17.16
CA LEU A 678 -16.80 -16.37 -15.95
C LEU A 678 -16.75 -14.86 -16.24
N LEU A 679 -16.09 -14.45 -17.33
CA LEU A 679 -16.06 -13.05 -17.74
C LEU A 679 -17.44 -12.54 -18.14
N LYS A 680 -18.27 -13.35 -18.84
CA LYS A 680 -19.67 -12.99 -19.12
C LYS A 680 -20.45 -12.77 -17.83
N VAL A 681 -20.36 -13.70 -16.87
CA VAL A 681 -21.04 -13.58 -15.57
C VAL A 681 -20.61 -12.33 -14.83
N TYR A 682 -19.31 -12.04 -14.78
CA TYR A 682 -18.81 -10.83 -14.11
C TYR A 682 -19.28 -9.56 -14.81
N ASN A 683 -19.24 -9.50 -16.14
CA ASN A 683 -19.70 -8.33 -16.89
C ASN A 683 -21.20 -8.06 -16.70
N GLU A 684 -22.00 -9.10 -16.47
CA GLU A 684 -23.44 -8.98 -16.22
C GLU A 684 -23.78 -8.65 -14.75
N GLN A 685 -23.06 -9.24 -13.79
CA GLN A 685 -23.40 -9.17 -12.36
C GLN A 685 -22.49 -8.27 -11.52
N GLY A 686 -21.31 -7.89 -12.03
CA GLY A 686 -20.27 -7.17 -11.29
C GLY A 686 -19.66 -7.98 -10.13
N SER A 687 -19.90 -9.29 -10.06
CA SER A 687 -19.50 -10.16 -8.93
C SER A 687 -19.43 -11.63 -9.36
N PHE A 688 -18.65 -12.42 -8.61
CA PHE A 688 -18.59 -13.88 -8.74
C PHE A 688 -19.39 -14.64 -7.67
N GLU A 689 -20.10 -13.93 -6.80
CA GLU A 689 -20.81 -14.50 -5.64
C GLU A 689 -21.73 -15.68 -5.99
N ASN A 690 -22.34 -15.67 -7.18
CA ASN A 690 -23.26 -16.71 -7.64
C ASN A 690 -22.59 -17.89 -8.36
N VAL A 691 -21.28 -17.83 -8.60
CA VAL A 691 -20.52 -18.85 -9.36
C VAL A 691 -19.23 -19.34 -8.66
N PRO A 692 -19.25 -19.59 -7.33
CA PRO A 692 -18.07 -20.09 -6.60
C PRO A 692 -17.62 -21.46 -7.11
N ASP A 693 -18.55 -22.27 -7.63
CA ASP A 693 -18.31 -23.57 -8.23
C ASP A 693 -17.54 -23.48 -9.55
N LEU A 694 -17.87 -22.52 -10.43
CA LEU A 694 -17.09 -22.31 -11.65
C LEU A 694 -15.69 -21.76 -11.36
N LEU A 695 -15.58 -20.86 -10.37
CA LEU A 695 -14.27 -20.40 -9.89
C LEU A 695 -13.46 -21.52 -9.26
N PHE A 696 -14.09 -22.46 -8.54
CA PHE A 696 -13.44 -23.66 -8.02
C PHE A 696 -12.88 -24.49 -9.16
N VAL A 697 -13.68 -24.82 -10.17
CA VAL A 697 -13.20 -25.62 -11.31
C VAL A 697 -12.04 -24.91 -12.01
N TYR A 698 -12.17 -23.61 -12.29
CA TYR A 698 -11.10 -22.84 -12.93
C TYR A 698 -9.81 -22.81 -12.09
N ASN A 699 -9.90 -22.37 -10.83
CA ASN A 699 -8.72 -22.18 -9.99
C ASN A 699 -8.06 -23.50 -9.60
N ILE A 700 -8.84 -24.50 -9.19
CA ILE A 700 -8.29 -25.75 -8.66
C ILE A 700 -7.80 -26.66 -9.79
N MET A 701 -8.52 -26.74 -10.91
CA MET A 701 -8.15 -27.68 -11.98
C MET A 701 -7.18 -27.09 -13.00
N TYR A 702 -7.25 -25.78 -13.31
CA TYR A 702 -6.60 -25.22 -14.50
C TYR A 702 -5.73 -23.97 -14.27
N ASN A 703 -5.94 -23.20 -13.20
CA ASN A 703 -5.18 -21.96 -12.98
C ASN A 703 -3.78 -22.25 -12.41
N SER A 704 -2.73 -21.88 -13.14
CA SER A 704 -1.34 -22.03 -12.69
C SER A 704 -0.95 -21.14 -11.51
N ASN A 705 -1.74 -20.11 -11.18
CA ASN A 705 -1.56 -19.34 -9.94
C ASN A 705 -2.06 -20.08 -8.69
N SER A 706 -2.83 -21.16 -8.87
CA SER A 706 -3.43 -21.96 -7.79
C SER A 706 -2.93 -23.42 -7.83
N LEU A 707 -3.81 -24.43 -7.75
CA LEU A 707 -3.40 -25.85 -7.64
C LEU A 707 -3.13 -26.54 -8.97
N ASN A 708 -3.76 -26.08 -10.05
CA ASN A 708 -3.54 -26.57 -11.42
C ASN A 708 -3.54 -28.11 -11.55
N VAL A 709 -4.42 -28.79 -10.81
CA VAL A 709 -4.41 -30.25 -10.58
C VAL A 709 -4.27 -31.03 -11.88
N ARG A 710 -4.99 -30.61 -12.92
CA ARG A 710 -5.00 -31.30 -14.22
C ARG A 710 -3.61 -31.29 -14.86
N ASN A 711 -2.98 -30.12 -15.00
CA ASN A 711 -1.69 -30.02 -15.69
C ASN A 711 -0.53 -30.57 -14.85
N GLU A 712 -0.52 -30.34 -13.53
CA GLU A 712 0.52 -30.91 -12.66
C GLU A 712 0.50 -32.44 -12.69
N CYS A 713 -0.68 -33.06 -12.72
CA CYS A 713 -0.83 -34.51 -12.82
C CYS A 713 -0.43 -35.04 -14.21
N ILE A 714 -0.99 -34.48 -15.30
CA ILE A 714 -0.72 -34.96 -16.67
C ILE A 714 0.75 -34.82 -17.07
N HIS A 715 1.44 -33.78 -16.57
CA HIS A 715 2.86 -33.59 -16.84
C HIS A 715 3.78 -34.34 -15.86
N GLY A 716 3.24 -35.15 -14.95
CA GLY A 716 4.03 -35.96 -14.03
C GLY A 716 4.76 -35.15 -12.97
N ARG A 717 4.26 -33.97 -12.61
CA ARG A 717 4.89 -33.06 -11.63
C ARG A 717 4.40 -33.29 -10.21
N ASP A 718 3.10 -33.51 -10.03
CA ASP A 718 2.48 -33.76 -8.72
C ASP A 718 1.23 -34.68 -8.84
N TYR A 719 0.59 -35.01 -7.72
CA TYR A 719 -0.64 -35.79 -7.60
C TYR A 719 -0.53 -37.24 -8.10
N LEU A 720 0.67 -37.83 -7.99
CA LEU A 720 0.97 -39.14 -8.57
C LEU A 720 0.72 -40.32 -7.61
N SER A 721 0.76 -40.09 -6.30
CA SER A 721 0.59 -41.15 -5.29
C SER A 721 0.19 -40.59 -3.92
N GLY A 722 -0.15 -41.48 -2.97
CA GLY A 722 -0.39 -41.12 -1.57
C GLY A 722 -1.52 -40.13 -1.34
N SER A 723 -1.33 -39.20 -0.40
CA SER A 723 -2.31 -38.19 -0.03
C SER A 723 -2.58 -37.17 -1.14
N SER A 724 -1.59 -36.80 -1.95
CA SER A 724 -1.78 -35.86 -3.06
C SER A 724 -2.64 -36.47 -4.16
N LEU A 725 -2.45 -37.75 -4.50
CA LEU A 725 -3.35 -38.48 -5.41
C LEU A 725 -4.79 -38.53 -4.88
N LYS A 726 -4.96 -38.84 -3.59
CA LYS A 726 -6.28 -38.85 -2.95
C LYS A 726 -6.96 -37.48 -3.02
N PHE A 727 -6.19 -36.43 -2.75
CA PHE A 727 -6.66 -35.06 -2.84
C PHE A 727 -7.14 -34.72 -4.26
N ALA A 728 -6.29 -34.95 -5.27
CA ALA A 728 -6.61 -34.67 -6.66
C ALA A 728 -7.81 -35.46 -7.16
N MET A 729 -7.96 -36.72 -6.74
CA MET A 729 -9.14 -37.54 -7.03
C MET A 729 -10.41 -36.87 -6.52
N SER A 730 -10.42 -36.45 -5.26
CA SER A 730 -11.61 -35.85 -4.63
C SER A 730 -11.94 -34.48 -5.25
N ALA A 731 -10.94 -33.62 -5.44
CA ALA A 731 -11.11 -32.33 -6.08
C ALA A 731 -11.64 -32.45 -7.52
N THR A 732 -11.13 -33.41 -8.28
CA THR A 732 -11.58 -33.66 -9.67
C THR A 732 -13.01 -34.20 -9.72
N LEU A 733 -13.38 -35.09 -8.79
CA LEU A 733 -14.75 -35.59 -8.67
C LEU A 733 -15.74 -34.47 -8.35
N PHE A 734 -15.40 -33.58 -7.42
CA PHE A 734 -16.23 -32.41 -7.12
C PHE A 734 -16.31 -31.43 -8.29
N ALA A 735 -15.20 -31.16 -8.99
CA ALA A 735 -15.20 -30.32 -10.17
C ALA A 735 -16.14 -30.85 -11.26
N LEU A 736 -16.12 -32.16 -11.51
CA LEU A 736 -17.07 -32.84 -12.39
C LEU A 736 -18.50 -32.69 -11.91
N TYR A 737 -18.74 -32.94 -10.62
CA TYR A 737 -20.08 -32.89 -10.06
C TYR A 737 -20.69 -31.48 -10.13
N MET A 738 -19.89 -30.43 -9.88
CA MET A 738 -20.28 -29.02 -10.03
C MET A 738 -20.75 -28.69 -11.45
N ILE A 739 -19.98 -29.07 -12.46
CA ILE A 739 -20.33 -28.79 -13.87
C ILE A 739 -21.59 -29.57 -14.27
N ILE A 740 -21.70 -30.84 -13.91
CA ILE A 740 -22.89 -31.66 -14.21
C ILE A 740 -24.12 -31.08 -13.52
N PHE A 741 -24.01 -30.72 -12.24
CA PHE A 741 -25.09 -30.10 -11.48
C PHE A 741 -25.59 -28.81 -12.14
N ARG A 742 -24.69 -27.95 -12.62
CA ARG A 742 -25.07 -26.74 -13.36
C ARG A 742 -25.73 -27.04 -14.70
N ILE A 743 -25.22 -28.01 -15.47
CA ILE A 743 -25.83 -28.43 -16.73
C ILE A 743 -27.27 -28.89 -16.48
N ASN A 744 -27.49 -29.75 -15.49
CA ASN A 744 -28.81 -30.28 -15.16
C ASN A 744 -29.75 -29.15 -14.69
N THR A 745 -29.27 -28.28 -13.81
CA THR A 745 -30.02 -27.09 -13.37
C THR A 745 -30.45 -26.21 -14.54
N ILE A 746 -29.57 -25.95 -15.52
CA ILE A 746 -29.91 -25.14 -16.70
C ILE A 746 -30.91 -25.87 -17.57
N LYS A 747 -30.72 -27.16 -17.83
CA LYS A 747 -31.64 -27.96 -18.66
C LYS A 747 -33.04 -28.00 -18.07
N GLU A 748 -33.17 -28.20 -16.75
CA GLU A 748 -34.46 -28.19 -16.04
C GLU A 748 -35.16 -26.83 -16.15
N ASN A 749 -34.43 -25.71 -15.99
CA ASN A 749 -35.01 -24.37 -16.09
C ASN A 749 -35.28 -23.92 -17.55
N VAL A 750 -34.55 -24.44 -18.53
CA VAL A 750 -34.76 -24.15 -19.96
C VAL A 750 -35.91 -24.98 -20.53
N SER A 751 -36.15 -26.20 -20.02
CA SER A 751 -37.34 -26.98 -20.40
C SER A 751 -38.66 -26.32 -20.03
N ASP A 752 -38.68 -25.40 -19.04
CA ASP A 752 -39.87 -24.61 -18.69
C ASP A 752 -40.07 -23.37 -19.58
N ILE A 753 -39.09 -23.01 -20.43
CA ILE A 753 -39.09 -21.78 -21.24
C ILE A 753 -39.19 -22.07 -22.75
N LEU A 754 -38.97 -23.32 -23.19
CA LEU A 754 -39.01 -23.71 -24.61
C LEU A 754 -40.15 -24.69 -24.94
N GLU A 755 -41.40 -24.23 -24.82
CA GLU A 755 -42.36 -24.51 -25.89
C GLU A 755 -42.10 -23.48 -27.00
N LEU A 756 -41.22 -23.80 -27.95
CA LEU A 756 -41.17 -23.11 -29.24
C LEU A 756 -41.55 -24.09 -30.36
N PRO A 757 -42.33 -23.63 -31.35
CA PRO A 757 -43.06 -24.49 -32.29
C PRO A 757 -42.10 -25.20 -33.26
N GLN A 758 -42.54 -26.40 -33.64
CA GLN A 758 -41.89 -27.34 -34.57
C GLN A 758 -41.42 -26.72 -35.88
#